data_AF-A0A1S9BSL3-F1
#
_entry.id   AF-A0A1S9BSL3-F1
#
_cell.length_a   1.000
_cell.length_b   1.000
_cell.length_c   1.000
_cell.angle_alpha   90.00
_cell.angle_beta   90.00
_cell.angle_gamma   90.00
#
_symmetry.space_group_name_H-M   'P 1'
#
loop_
_entity.id
_entity.type
_entity.pdbx_description
1 polymer ?
#
loop_
_entity_poly.entity_id
_entity_poly.type
_entity_poly.pdbx_seq_one_letter_code
_entity_poly.pdbx_strand_id
1 'polypeptide(L)'
;MNGKYKATIITPFHNTDMSMFAETIKSVKNQTIGFSNIEWIIVLHNCKQEYVDSVKQLLGGYSNVILKELYNDAKSASSPRNYGLKFVTSPYIEFLDSDDSISPETVEKCVDVMGKHHPEIVIFRMAYIKENESVQSVITDITLWNPLEEEIVLTGERLRCEELFSSINFCTHNRFFDAEFIASNEICFDEMITMAEDAYFTLTCYSKAKKIVVLPQFIGHHYYVNSSSAVQNMDRSREKVLHFSYGFKKMFDLLISIHAYYNHFFLTVLAYYIQCAFCSPDFTVDDWKTLQNDMAPYAGILVKPPVNKFFNEEEGKLLYDFVTHTILNPIDERYQKYFHGGGKVLGSVIESNADTAFGKYYDFKNIKSIDEYRKRVPLTDDGKFNKILRLHTEVGETEIITKKKIKAYSYAINEYDERRMIPVSEDKCKEMGNKFINALNGEVTFLMMESRPKGMPQNDGTYCDSPIGIMVSSGIDAFTMSYRGFDGKLTAPFSIIFPSEPMNMDYLNLLMALRKKDVTQIYGSNTWVVLNYIEILIKQGEDLCRDIESGSISSISESGNQIYKQLEGYNYPDPERADEIRKVLKEGNKEKILRCIWPKLRRIIARSGGNYHIYTRKLRKYLGDIQLKFDDFLTPFGIIATQAGEDNVFRLDYEEGFYEFIPVDEVGSTVPLLLSETVTDRMYELVLTNCYGIYRMRTGIYLSPCKITKEEFQFNECMRPYYGDNRLICNAETFEKVLTECIGDNLYDYFCNFNTVEKCLDVYIELEKEDTDTDFSAALESQLLGISEYKKARECGIKECKVRVIDKETNLLWRDIRRMKYSAPADCFEPIHNINNMDQIPILKQWQDNGGAFGISDQK
;
A
#
# COMPACT_ATOMS: atom_id res chain seq x y z
N MET A 1 51.36 -14.95 -17.91
CA MET A 1 51.04 -16.25 -18.58
C MET A 1 50.65 -16.00 -20.05
N ASN A 2 51.22 -16.68 -21.04
CA ASN A 2 50.76 -16.60 -22.45
C ASN A 2 49.87 -17.82 -22.77
N GLY A 3 48.69 -17.87 -22.14
CA GLY A 3 47.75 -18.99 -22.24
C GLY A 3 47.14 -19.16 -23.63
N LYS A 4 46.72 -20.39 -23.94
CA LYS A 4 45.94 -20.76 -25.13
C LYS A 4 44.59 -20.00 -25.20
N TYR A 5 44.06 -19.63 -24.04
CA TYR A 5 42.78 -18.96 -23.85
C TYR A 5 43.00 -17.51 -23.41
N LYS A 6 42.01 -16.65 -23.68
CA LYS A 6 42.03 -15.22 -23.34
C LYS A 6 41.57 -14.95 -21.91
N ALA A 7 40.64 -15.76 -21.41
CA ALA A 7 40.08 -15.63 -20.07
C ALA A 7 39.65 -17.00 -19.53
N THR A 8 39.59 -17.10 -18.21
CA THR A 8 39.10 -18.28 -17.50
C THR A 8 37.87 -17.90 -16.69
N ILE A 9 36.75 -18.58 -16.93
CA ILE A 9 35.56 -18.50 -16.09
C ILE A 9 35.61 -19.66 -15.10
N ILE A 10 35.43 -19.37 -13.81
CA ILE A 10 35.35 -20.38 -12.74
C ILE A 10 33.92 -20.42 -12.20
N THR A 11 33.29 -21.57 -12.30
CA THR A 11 31.90 -21.80 -11.86
C THR A 11 31.85 -22.87 -10.77
N PRO A 12 31.57 -22.50 -9.51
CA PRO A 12 31.19 -23.48 -8.51
C PRO A 12 29.81 -24.04 -8.87
N PHE A 13 29.62 -25.36 -8.73
CA PHE A 13 28.35 -26.00 -9.03
C PHE A 13 27.94 -26.92 -7.88
N HIS A 14 26.75 -26.74 -7.33
CA HIS A 14 26.20 -27.58 -6.26
C HIS A 14 24.71 -27.89 -6.49
N ASN A 15 24.41 -29.02 -7.14
CA ASN A 15 23.04 -29.49 -7.39
C ASN A 15 22.09 -28.41 -7.96
N THR A 16 22.61 -27.48 -8.78
CA THR A 16 21.84 -26.37 -9.36
C THR A 16 20.81 -26.89 -10.34
N ASP A 17 19.63 -26.26 -10.38
CA ASP A 17 18.58 -26.60 -11.34
C ASP A 17 19.12 -26.58 -12.78
N MET A 18 18.91 -27.67 -13.51
CA MET A 18 19.49 -27.86 -14.84
C MET A 18 18.92 -26.90 -15.89
N SER A 19 17.72 -26.36 -15.68
CA SER A 19 17.14 -25.34 -16.57
C SER A 19 17.81 -23.98 -16.39
N MET A 20 18.14 -23.61 -15.15
CA MET A 20 18.91 -22.41 -14.85
C MET A 20 20.35 -22.53 -15.38
N PHE A 21 21.00 -23.66 -15.10
CA PHE A 21 22.36 -23.91 -15.60
C PHE A 21 22.42 -23.95 -17.13
N ALA A 22 21.32 -24.31 -17.82
CA ALA A 22 21.27 -24.22 -19.28
C ALA A 22 21.37 -22.77 -19.79
N GLU A 23 20.79 -21.79 -19.09
CA GLU A 23 20.95 -20.37 -19.42
C GLU A 23 22.39 -19.89 -19.12
N THR A 24 23.01 -20.35 -18.02
CA THR A 24 24.44 -20.11 -17.76
C THR A 24 25.31 -20.64 -18.91
N ILE A 25 25.10 -21.90 -19.34
CA ILE A 25 25.80 -22.51 -20.49
C ILE A 25 25.64 -21.68 -21.76
N LYS A 26 24.41 -21.25 -22.04
CA LYS A 26 24.10 -20.44 -23.23
C LYS A 26 24.82 -19.10 -23.18
N SER A 27 24.84 -18.43 -22.03
CA SER A 27 25.49 -17.12 -21.87
C SER A 27 27.01 -17.19 -22.07
N VAL A 28 27.67 -18.23 -21.58
CA VAL A 28 29.12 -18.44 -21.76
C VAL A 28 29.44 -18.84 -23.20
N LYS A 29 28.63 -19.70 -23.82
CA LYS A 29 28.85 -20.12 -25.22
C LYS A 29 28.63 -19.00 -26.24
N ASN A 30 27.75 -18.06 -25.93
CA ASN A 30 27.38 -16.96 -26.83
C ASN A 30 28.24 -15.71 -26.67
N GLN A 31 29.35 -15.77 -25.91
CA GLN A 31 30.26 -14.64 -25.78
C GLN A 31 30.85 -14.22 -27.13
N THR A 32 30.89 -12.91 -27.41
CA THR A 32 31.33 -12.35 -28.70
C THR A 32 32.80 -12.59 -29.00
N ILE A 33 33.66 -12.69 -27.98
CA ILE A 33 35.06 -13.11 -28.11
C ILE A 33 35.21 -14.56 -28.62
N GLY A 34 34.13 -15.33 -28.63
CA GLY A 34 34.06 -16.71 -29.08
C GLY A 34 34.39 -17.71 -27.98
N PHE A 35 33.52 -18.71 -27.79
CA PHE A 35 33.64 -19.72 -26.73
C PHE A 35 34.99 -20.45 -26.70
N SER A 36 35.61 -20.72 -27.85
CA SER A 36 36.91 -21.39 -27.93
C SER A 36 38.07 -20.60 -27.31
N ASN A 37 37.89 -19.29 -27.10
CA ASN A 37 38.86 -18.41 -26.46
C ASN A 37 38.67 -18.32 -24.94
N ILE A 38 37.65 -18.99 -24.39
CA ILE A 38 37.33 -19.02 -22.96
C ILE A 38 37.68 -20.40 -22.40
N GLU A 39 38.53 -20.43 -21.38
CA GLU A 39 38.71 -21.61 -20.53
C GLU A 39 37.57 -21.62 -19.50
N TRP A 40 36.76 -22.67 -19.45
CA TRP A 40 35.67 -22.74 -18.49
C TRP A 40 35.90 -23.88 -17.50
N ILE A 41 36.13 -23.53 -16.24
CA ILE A 41 36.40 -24.46 -15.16
C ILE A 41 35.16 -24.58 -14.29
N ILE A 42 34.55 -25.76 -14.27
CA ILE A 42 33.36 -26.04 -13.47
C ILE A 42 33.75 -27.01 -12.36
N VAL A 43 33.54 -26.59 -11.12
CA VAL A 43 33.85 -27.38 -9.93
C VAL A 43 32.56 -27.91 -9.32
N LEU A 44 32.30 -29.20 -9.57
CA LEU A 44 31.17 -29.97 -9.04
C LEU A 44 31.43 -30.29 -7.57
N HIS A 45 30.87 -29.48 -6.68
CA HIS A 45 31.13 -29.53 -5.24
C HIS A 45 30.01 -30.28 -4.52
N ASN A 46 30.34 -31.37 -3.82
CA ASN A 46 29.37 -32.14 -3.02
C ASN A 46 28.07 -32.48 -3.77
N CYS A 47 28.17 -32.75 -5.09
CA CYS A 47 27.02 -33.01 -5.95
C CYS A 47 26.57 -34.46 -5.89
N LYS A 48 25.28 -34.69 -6.11
CA LYS A 48 24.77 -36.04 -6.38
C LYS A 48 25.25 -36.51 -7.76
N GLN A 49 25.44 -37.82 -7.91
CA GLN A 49 25.94 -38.44 -9.14
C GLN A 49 25.14 -38.05 -10.40
N GLU A 50 23.82 -37.93 -10.28
CA GLU A 50 22.92 -37.55 -11.38
C GLU A 50 23.27 -36.17 -11.99
N TYR A 51 23.69 -35.21 -11.17
CA TYR A 51 24.13 -33.89 -11.65
C TYR A 51 25.52 -33.97 -12.29
N VAL A 52 26.44 -34.73 -11.69
CA VAL A 52 27.79 -34.95 -12.24
C VAL A 52 27.70 -35.54 -13.65
N ASP A 53 26.86 -36.56 -13.84
CA ASP A 53 26.67 -37.23 -15.12
C ASP A 53 26.04 -36.29 -16.16
N SER A 54 25.04 -35.51 -15.74
CA SER A 54 24.36 -34.52 -16.60
C SER A 54 25.32 -33.43 -17.10
N VAL A 55 26.15 -32.86 -16.21
CA VAL A 55 27.13 -31.83 -16.58
C VAL A 55 28.21 -32.41 -17.50
N LYS A 56 28.71 -33.63 -17.22
CA LYS A 56 29.68 -34.32 -18.10
C LYS A 56 29.11 -34.60 -19.48
N GLN A 57 27.85 -35.01 -19.57
CA GLN A 57 27.17 -35.23 -20.85
C GLN A 57 27.05 -33.94 -21.66
N LEU A 58 26.70 -32.82 -21.02
CA LEU A 58 26.49 -31.53 -21.69
C LEU A 58 27.79 -30.86 -22.15
N LEU A 59 28.87 -31.00 -21.38
CA LEU A 59 30.07 -30.19 -21.55
C LEU A 59 31.39 -30.97 -21.72
N GLY A 60 31.42 -32.27 -21.44
CA GLY A 60 32.66 -33.07 -21.46
C GLY A 60 33.34 -33.21 -22.82
N GLY A 61 32.63 -32.93 -23.92
CA GLY A 61 33.19 -32.97 -25.28
C GLY A 61 33.96 -31.72 -25.69
N TYR A 62 33.95 -30.65 -24.90
CA TYR A 62 34.58 -29.37 -25.26
C TYR A 62 36.02 -29.29 -24.72
N SER A 63 36.98 -29.11 -25.63
CA SER A 63 38.41 -29.07 -25.27
C SER A 63 38.82 -27.88 -24.40
N ASN A 64 37.97 -26.86 -24.28
CA ASN A 64 38.15 -25.66 -23.46
C ASN A 64 37.36 -25.69 -22.15
N VAL A 65 36.64 -26.78 -21.86
CA VAL A 65 35.93 -26.97 -20.59
C VAL A 65 36.67 -27.96 -19.72
N ILE A 66 36.90 -27.60 -18.45
CA ILE A 66 37.55 -28.43 -17.44
C ILE A 66 36.53 -28.72 -16.34
N LEU A 67 36.14 -29.99 -16.24
CA LEU A 67 35.23 -30.47 -15.19
C LEU A 67 36.05 -31.08 -14.04
N LYS A 68 35.82 -30.60 -12.82
CA LYS A 68 36.49 -31.07 -11.61
C LYS A 68 35.48 -31.42 -10.54
N GLU A 69 35.64 -32.58 -9.91
CA GLU A 69 34.84 -32.98 -8.77
C GLU A 69 35.58 -32.64 -7.48
N LEU A 70 34.87 -32.06 -6.51
CA LEU A 70 35.39 -31.72 -5.19
C LEU A 70 34.42 -32.26 -4.12
N TYR A 71 34.92 -33.13 -3.26
CA TYR A 71 34.18 -33.65 -2.11
C TYR A 71 34.93 -33.27 -0.83
N ASN A 72 34.31 -32.46 0.02
CA ASN A 72 34.86 -32.02 1.30
C ASN A 72 33.72 -31.62 2.27
N ASP A 73 34.07 -31.32 3.52
CA ASP A 73 33.08 -30.92 4.54
C ASP A 73 32.67 -29.44 4.45
N ALA A 74 33.29 -28.67 3.55
CA ALA A 74 32.97 -27.25 3.38
C ALA A 74 31.59 -27.08 2.72
N LYS A 75 30.81 -26.13 3.22
CA LYS A 75 29.43 -25.86 2.77
C LYS A 75 29.26 -24.51 2.07
N SER A 76 30.36 -23.85 1.70
CA SER A 76 30.36 -22.56 0.98
C SER A 76 31.00 -22.66 -0.39
N ALA A 77 30.76 -21.64 -1.23
CA ALA A 77 31.36 -21.51 -2.56
C ALA A 77 32.88 -21.20 -2.52
N SER A 78 33.44 -20.85 -1.35
CA SER A 78 34.88 -20.59 -1.17
C SER A 78 35.76 -21.75 -1.63
N SER A 79 35.46 -22.97 -1.15
CA SER A 79 36.31 -24.13 -1.42
C SER A 79 36.32 -24.57 -2.91
N PRO A 80 35.18 -24.63 -3.63
CA PRO A 80 35.22 -24.90 -5.07
C PRO A 80 35.90 -23.78 -5.87
N ARG A 81 35.73 -22.50 -5.53
CA ARG A 81 36.42 -21.40 -6.21
C ARG A 81 37.94 -21.46 -6.02
N ASN A 82 38.41 -21.72 -4.79
CA ASN A 82 39.82 -21.96 -4.49
C ASN A 82 40.39 -23.16 -5.25
N TYR A 83 39.62 -24.23 -5.35
CA TYR A 83 40.04 -25.41 -6.10
C TYR A 83 40.14 -25.10 -7.60
N GLY A 84 39.19 -24.35 -8.16
CA GLY A 84 39.20 -23.89 -9.55
C GLY A 84 40.42 -23.02 -9.88
N LEU A 85 40.81 -22.11 -8.99
CA LEU A 85 41.97 -21.22 -9.17
C LEU A 85 43.28 -21.99 -9.46
N LYS A 86 43.43 -23.22 -8.95
CA LYS A 86 44.62 -24.06 -9.18
C LYS A 86 44.80 -24.54 -10.62
N PHE A 87 43.74 -24.43 -11.42
CA PHE A 87 43.70 -24.93 -12.81
C PHE A 87 43.67 -23.82 -13.85
N VAL A 88 43.68 -22.55 -13.45
CA VAL A 88 43.68 -21.39 -14.36
C VAL A 88 44.95 -21.37 -15.21
N THR A 89 44.80 -21.26 -16.53
CA THR A 89 45.94 -21.14 -17.46
C THR A 89 45.94 -19.86 -18.29
N SER A 90 44.83 -19.13 -18.28
CA SER A 90 44.67 -17.88 -19.04
C SER A 90 45.15 -16.65 -18.24
N PRO A 91 45.35 -15.49 -18.89
CA PRO A 91 45.82 -14.29 -18.20
C PRO A 91 44.76 -13.62 -17.32
N TYR A 92 43.45 -13.91 -17.48
CA TYR A 92 42.38 -13.21 -16.76
C TYR A 92 41.34 -14.17 -16.19
N ILE A 93 40.70 -13.80 -15.08
CA ILE A 93 39.78 -14.63 -14.32
C ILE A 93 38.44 -13.91 -14.12
N GLU A 94 37.34 -14.63 -14.30
CA GLU A 94 35.98 -14.24 -13.91
C GLU A 94 35.35 -15.35 -13.09
N PHE A 95 34.56 -15.00 -12.07
CA PHE A 95 33.75 -15.95 -11.32
C PHE A 95 32.30 -15.82 -11.78
N LEU A 96 31.63 -16.95 -12.04
CA LEU A 96 30.24 -17.00 -12.47
C LEU A 96 29.52 -18.12 -11.74
N ASP A 97 28.49 -17.80 -10.98
CA ASP A 97 27.67 -18.79 -10.30
C ASP A 97 26.82 -19.59 -11.31
N SER A 98 26.51 -20.85 -10.97
CA SER A 98 25.89 -21.81 -11.89
C SER A 98 24.41 -21.56 -12.19
N ASP A 99 23.80 -20.59 -11.53
CA ASP A 99 22.42 -20.13 -11.73
C ASP A 99 22.34 -18.69 -12.29
N ASP A 100 23.49 -18.08 -12.58
CA ASP A 100 23.61 -16.72 -13.12
C ASP A 100 24.03 -16.72 -14.60
N SER A 101 23.95 -15.55 -15.24
CA SER A 101 24.38 -15.39 -16.63
C SER A 101 25.13 -14.08 -16.87
N ILE A 102 25.89 -14.01 -17.98
CA ILE A 102 26.64 -12.82 -18.38
C ILE A 102 26.17 -12.30 -19.75
N SER A 103 26.24 -10.97 -19.95
CA SER A 103 25.94 -10.35 -21.24
C SER A 103 26.89 -10.85 -22.34
N PRO A 104 26.45 -10.93 -23.62
CA PRO A 104 27.27 -11.49 -24.70
C PRO A 104 28.64 -10.83 -24.88
N GLU A 105 28.77 -9.55 -24.57
CA GLU A 105 30.00 -8.77 -24.76
C GLU A 105 30.91 -8.73 -23.52
N THR A 106 30.52 -9.36 -22.40
CA THR A 106 31.20 -9.19 -21.10
C THR A 106 32.68 -9.55 -21.14
N VAL A 107 33.01 -10.75 -21.62
CA VAL A 107 34.41 -11.21 -21.64
C VAL A 107 35.23 -10.41 -22.66
N GLU A 108 34.68 -10.13 -23.85
CA GLU A 108 35.37 -9.36 -24.89
C GLU A 108 35.73 -7.97 -24.39
N LYS A 109 34.75 -7.26 -23.84
CA LYS A 109 34.93 -5.89 -23.33
C LYS A 109 35.92 -5.85 -22.17
N CYS A 110 35.88 -6.81 -21.26
CA CYS A 110 36.84 -6.88 -20.16
C CYS A 110 38.25 -7.19 -20.67
N VAL A 111 38.42 -8.11 -21.63
CA VAL A 111 39.72 -8.40 -22.25
C VAL A 111 40.30 -7.17 -22.96
N ASP A 112 39.46 -6.41 -23.67
CA ASP A 112 39.87 -5.18 -24.35
C ASP A 112 40.33 -4.12 -23.34
N VAL A 113 39.57 -3.92 -22.26
CA VAL A 113 39.93 -3.00 -21.17
C VAL A 113 41.22 -3.45 -20.48
N MET A 114 41.39 -4.75 -20.24
CA MET A 114 42.63 -5.31 -19.68
C MET A 114 43.83 -5.06 -20.59
N GLY A 115 43.66 -5.22 -21.91
CA GLY A 115 44.69 -4.95 -22.91
C GLY A 115 45.02 -3.46 -23.08
N LYS A 116 44.00 -2.59 -22.95
CA LYS A 116 44.13 -1.13 -23.12
C LYS A 116 44.78 -0.45 -21.91
N HIS A 117 44.32 -0.81 -20.71
CA HIS A 117 44.69 -0.10 -19.48
C HIS A 117 45.66 -0.86 -18.59
N HIS A 118 45.78 -2.18 -18.77
CA HIS A 118 46.50 -3.07 -17.87
C HIS A 118 46.16 -2.83 -16.37
N PRO A 119 44.88 -2.91 -15.97
CA PRO A 119 44.49 -2.90 -14.57
C PRO A 119 44.62 -4.29 -13.94
N GLU A 120 44.68 -4.36 -12.62
CA GLU A 120 44.56 -5.65 -11.93
C GLU A 120 43.09 -6.11 -11.82
N ILE A 121 42.14 -5.16 -11.89
CA ILE A 121 40.71 -5.43 -11.74
C ILE A 121 39.90 -4.53 -12.70
N VAL A 122 38.93 -5.13 -13.39
CA VAL A 122 37.85 -4.43 -14.10
C VAL A 122 36.54 -4.69 -13.37
N ILE A 123 35.73 -3.65 -13.18
CA ILE A 123 34.44 -3.71 -12.50
C ILE A 123 33.34 -3.26 -13.47
N PHE A 124 32.24 -4.01 -13.52
CA PHE A 124 31.06 -3.66 -14.31
C PHE A 124 29.77 -3.83 -13.48
N ARG A 125 28.63 -3.42 -14.05
CA ARG A 125 27.34 -3.44 -13.36
C ARG A 125 26.65 -4.79 -13.49
N MET A 126 25.77 -5.04 -12.53
CA MET A 126 24.89 -6.21 -12.50
C MET A 126 23.42 -5.80 -12.68
N ALA A 127 22.65 -6.68 -13.30
CA ALA A 127 21.20 -6.64 -13.41
C ALA A 127 20.57 -7.74 -12.56
N TYR A 128 19.41 -7.48 -11.95
CA TYR A 128 18.64 -8.45 -11.18
C TYR A 128 17.41 -8.91 -12.00
N ILE A 129 17.22 -10.22 -12.17
CA ILE A 129 16.14 -10.82 -12.97
C ILE A 129 15.22 -11.65 -12.07
N LYS A 130 13.93 -11.30 -11.97
CA LYS A 130 12.94 -11.98 -11.11
C LYS A 130 12.10 -13.00 -11.89
N GLU A 131 11.77 -14.13 -11.27
CA GLU A 131 11.00 -15.21 -11.91
C GLU A 131 9.47 -14.99 -11.84
N ASN A 132 8.88 -14.74 -13.02
CA ASN A 132 7.49 -14.91 -13.50
C ASN A 132 6.48 -13.75 -13.68
N GLU A 133 5.79 -13.89 -14.83
CA GLU A 133 4.64 -13.23 -15.47
C GLU A 133 4.83 -11.88 -16.21
N SER A 134 5.20 -12.01 -17.50
CA SER A 134 4.91 -11.11 -18.64
C SER A 134 5.71 -9.82 -18.86
N VAL A 135 6.54 -9.33 -17.93
CA VAL A 135 7.52 -8.27 -18.20
C VAL A 135 8.83 -8.52 -17.43
N GLN A 136 9.96 -8.64 -18.13
CA GLN A 136 11.29 -8.62 -17.50
C GLN A 136 11.53 -7.20 -16.94
N SER A 137 11.39 -7.00 -15.64
CA SER A 137 11.88 -5.79 -14.98
C SER A 137 13.37 -5.99 -14.65
N VAL A 138 14.23 -5.16 -15.25
CA VAL A 138 15.67 -5.16 -15.00
C VAL A 138 15.96 -4.06 -13.98
N ILE A 139 16.35 -4.45 -12.76
CA ILE A 139 16.87 -3.53 -11.73
C ILE A 139 18.40 -3.59 -11.78
N THR A 140 19.08 -2.46 -11.68
CA THR A 140 20.55 -2.35 -11.76
C THR A 140 21.14 -1.68 -10.53
N ASP A 141 22.39 -1.97 -10.20
CA ASP A 141 23.11 -1.34 -9.07
C ASP A 141 23.03 0.20 -9.09
N ILE A 142 22.89 0.81 -7.91
CA ILE A 142 23.03 2.26 -7.71
C ILE A 142 24.52 2.61 -7.81
N THR A 143 24.92 3.38 -8.83
CA THR A 143 26.31 3.76 -9.03
C THR A 143 26.57 5.19 -8.56
N LEU A 144 27.61 5.42 -7.76
CA LEU A 144 28.10 6.79 -7.48
C LEU A 144 29.03 7.33 -8.54
N TRP A 145 29.49 6.46 -9.41
CA TRP A 145 30.25 6.77 -10.60
C TRP A 145 29.43 7.62 -11.55
N ASN A 146 30.08 8.53 -12.25
CA ASN A 146 29.44 9.32 -13.30
C ASN A 146 28.91 8.38 -14.39
N PRO A 147 27.59 8.22 -14.55
CA PRO A 147 27.05 7.27 -15.52
C PRO A 147 27.27 7.72 -16.97
N LEU A 148 27.78 8.94 -17.20
CA LEU A 148 28.11 9.46 -18.52
C LEU A 148 29.51 9.06 -19.01
N GLU A 149 30.37 8.53 -18.13
CA GLU A 149 31.70 8.06 -18.51
C GLU A 149 31.63 6.60 -18.97
N GLU A 150 32.32 6.23 -20.05
CA GLU A 150 32.36 4.83 -20.51
C GLU A 150 33.31 3.98 -19.66
N GLU A 151 34.41 4.57 -19.21
CA GLU A 151 35.48 3.94 -18.44
C GLU A 151 36.05 4.92 -17.40
N ILE A 152 36.21 4.47 -16.16
CA ILE A 152 36.83 5.27 -15.09
C ILE A 152 38.07 4.54 -14.58
N VAL A 153 39.25 5.15 -14.76
CA VAL A 153 40.53 4.60 -14.29
C VAL A 153 40.86 5.12 -12.89
N LEU A 154 41.04 4.21 -11.94
CA LEU A 154 41.38 4.49 -10.54
C LEU A 154 42.82 4.06 -10.28
N THR A 155 43.65 4.98 -9.80
CA THR A 155 45.05 4.74 -9.40
C THR A 155 45.40 5.61 -8.19
N GLY A 156 46.50 5.27 -7.49
CA GLY A 156 47.00 6.06 -6.37
C GLY A 156 45.94 6.21 -5.27
N GLU A 157 45.72 7.44 -4.80
CA GLU A 157 44.74 7.72 -3.74
C GLU A 157 43.29 7.45 -4.16
N ARG A 158 42.97 7.45 -5.47
CA ARG A 158 41.61 7.14 -5.96
C ARG A 158 41.22 5.67 -5.78
N LEU A 159 42.18 4.80 -5.45
CA LEU A 159 41.89 3.42 -5.01
C LEU A 159 41.40 3.34 -3.57
N ARG A 160 41.44 4.47 -2.84
CA ARG A 160 40.93 4.64 -1.49
C ARG A 160 39.92 5.80 -1.47
N CYS A 161 39.04 5.86 -2.46
CA CYS A 161 37.95 6.83 -2.46
C CYS A 161 36.64 6.20 -1.98
N GLU A 162 35.79 7.01 -1.36
CA GLU A 162 34.49 6.57 -0.83
C GLU A 162 33.59 6.02 -1.94
N GLU A 163 33.72 6.53 -3.17
CA GLU A 163 33.00 6.02 -4.32
C GLU A 163 33.36 4.55 -4.63
N LEU A 164 34.62 4.14 -4.52
CA LEU A 164 34.97 2.74 -4.77
C LEU A 164 34.34 1.79 -3.75
N PHE A 165 34.29 2.19 -2.48
CA PHE A 165 33.82 1.32 -1.40
C PHE A 165 32.33 1.47 -1.08
N SER A 166 31.66 2.49 -1.60
CA SER A 166 30.24 2.77 -1.37
C SER A 166 29.36 2.54 -2.61
N SER A 167 29.93 2.41 -3.81
CA SER A 167 29.16 2.25 -5.07
C SER A 167 29.09 0.84 -5.61
N ILE A 168 29.78 -0.10 -4.96
CA ILE A 168 30.07 -1.40 -5.57
C ILE A 168 29.69 -2.48 -4.58
N ASN A 169 28.69 -3.27 -4.93
CA ASN A 169 28.38 -4.51 -4.23
C ASN A 169 29.67 -5.36 -4.17
N PHE A 170 30.11 -5.85 -3.02
CA PHE A 170 31.40 -6.53 -2.85
C PHE A 170 31.41 -7.99 -3.36
N CYS A 171 30.48 -8.33 -4.26
CA CYS A 171 30.42 -9.63 -4.92
C CYS A 171 31.62 -9.91 -5.84
N THR A 172 31.86 -11.17 -6.16
CA THR A 172 32.93 -11.57 -7.09
C THR A 172 32.49 -11.59 -8.55
N HIS A 173 31.19 -11.62 -8.84
CA HIS A 173 30.65 -11.97 -10.16
C HIS A 173 30.58 -10.81 -11.17
N ASN A 174 30.68 -9.57 -10.73
CA ASN A 174 30.69 -8.39 -11.60
C ASN A 174 32.09 -7.80 -11.76
N ARG A 175 33.11 -8.67 -11.68
CA ARG A 175 34.53 -8.31 -11.67
C ARG A 175 35.35 -9.26 -12.52
N PHE A 176 36.34 -8.69 -13.19
CA PHE A 176 37.32 -9.39 -13.99
C PHE A 176 38.71 -9.13 -13.42
N PHE A 177 39.51 -10.17 -13.19
CA PHE A 177 40.77 -10.08 -12.46
C PHE A 177 41.96 -10.47 -13.32
N ASP A 178 43.11 -9.83 -13.10
CA ASP A 178 44.39 -10.31 -13.63
C ASP A 178 44.85 -11.56 -12.87
N ALA A 179 45.12 -12.66 -13.60
CA ALA A 179 45.44 -13.96 -13.00
C ALA A 179 46.81 -13.94 -12.30
N GLU A 180 47.77 -13.20 -12.84
CA GLU A 180 49.11 -13.08 -12.26
C GLU A 180 49.08 -12.25 -10.98
N PHE A 181 48.25 -11.21 -10.92
CA PHE A 181 47.96 -10.44 -9.71
C PHE A 181 47.39 -11.32 -8.60
N ILE A 182 46.37 -12.14 -8.89
CA ILE A 182 45.79 -13.08 -7.91
C ILE A 182 46.85 -14.06 -7.41
N ALA A 183 47.60 -14.68 -8.32
CA ALA A 183 48.59 -15.70 -7.99
C ALA A 183 49.79 -15.15 -7.20
N SER A 184 50.39 -14.04 -7.66
CA SER A 184 51.59 -13.44 -7.05
C SER A 184 51.33 -12.86 -5.65
N ASN A 185 50.07 -12.52 -5.36
CA ASN A 185 49.65 -12.02 -4.06
C ASN A 185 49.02 -13.09 -3.16
N GLU A 186 49.00 -14.35 -3.60
CA GLU A 186 48.43 -15.49 -2.89
C GLU A 186 46.98 -15.23 -2.43
N ILE A 187 46.17 -14.58 -3.27
CA ILE A 187 44.80 -14.22 -2.93
C ILE A 187 43.89 -15.44 -3.13
N CYS A 188 43.19 -15.85 -2.07
CA CYS A 188 42.23 -16.95 -2.07
C CYS A 188 41.01 -16.61 -1.22
N PHE A 189 39.92 -17.34 -1.43
CA PHE A 189 38.73 -17.25 -0.57
C PHE A 189 39.03 -17.87 0.78
N ASP A 190 38.63 -17.19 1.86
CA ASP A 190 38.74 -17.75 3.19
C ASP A 190 37.61 -18.78 3.41
N GLU A 191 37.97 -20.06 3.48
CA GLU A 191 37.01 -21.16 3.66
C GLU A 191 36.37 -21.16 5.05
N MET A 192 36.96 -20.44 6.02
CA MET A 192 36.37 -20.21 7.34
C MET A 192 35.39 -19.04 7.33
N ILE A 193 35.17 -18.36 6.21
CA ILE A 193 34.12 -17.35 6.03
C ILE A 193 33.01 -18.01 5.21
N THR A 194 31.87 -18.28 5.84
CA THR A 194 30.71 -18.95 5.22
C THR A 194 29.68 -17.95 4.68
N MET A 195 29.90 -16.66 4.94
CA MET A 195 29.10 -15.58 4.42
C MET A 195 29.93 -14.30 4.30
N ALA A 196 29.72 -13.57 3.20
CA ALA A 196 30.52 -12.40 2.81
C ALA A 196 31.97 -12.79 2.44
N GLU A 197 32.20 -14.05 2.09
CA GLU A 197 33.45 -14.57 1.55
C GLU A 197 33.86 -13.81 0.27
N ASP A 198 32.89 -13.50 -0.60
CA ASP A 198 33.09 -12.72 -1.82
C ASP A 198 33.59 -11.32 -1.48
N ALA A 199 33.00 -10.74 -0.43
CA ALA A 199 33.33 -9.40 0.01
C ALA A 199 34.73 -9.34 0.59
N TYR A 200 35.09 -10.31 1.43
CA TYR A 200 36.44 -10.39 1.98
C TYR A 200 37.50 -10.67 0.90
N PHE A 201 37.22 -11.57 -0.05
CA PHE A 201 38.09 -11.82 -1.21
C PHE A 201 38.31 -10.55 -2.01
N THR A 202 37.22 -9.87 -2.40
CA THR A 202 37.27 -8.64 -3.19
C THR A 202 38.00 -7.52 -2.47
N LEU A 203 37.76 -7.35 -1.16
CA LEU A 203 38.49 -6.37 -0.34
C LEU A 203 39.97 -6.68 -0.26
N THR A 204 40.34 -7.96 -0.20
CA THR A 204 41.75 -8.39 -0.25
C THR A 204 42.36 -8.01 -1.60
N CYS A 205 41.66 -8.18 -2.71
CA CYS A 205 42.10 -7.68 -4.02
C CYS A 205 42.30 -6.17 -4.01
N TYR A 206 41.33 -5.39 -3.51
CA TYR A 206 41.41 -3.92 -3.47
C TYR A 206 42.56 -3.42 -2.60
N SER A 207 42.86 -4.13 -1.52
CA SER A 207 43.98 -3.80 -0.62
C SER A 207 45.35 -3.89 -1.29
N LYS A 208 45.47 -4.67 -2.38
CA LYS A 208 46.73 -4.95 -3.09
C LYS A 208 46.79 -4.37 -4.51
N ALA A 209 45.64 -4.04 -5.10
CA ALA A 209 45.57 -3.50 -6.46
C ALA A 209 46.23 -2.12 -6.58
N LYS A 210 46.82 -1.83 -7.74
CA LYS A 210 47.46 -0.54 -8.07
C LYS A 210 46.71 0.23 -9.15
N LYS A 211 45.81 -0.43 -9.86
CA LYS A 211 44.93 0.13 -10.88
C LYS A 211 43.65 -0.69 -11.00
N ILE A 212 42.52 0.00 -10.93
CA ILE A 212 41.18 -0.57 -11.13
C ILE A 212 40.51 0.25 -12.23
N VAL A 213 39.79 -0.42 -13.14
CA VAL A 213 38.94 0.26 -14.14
C VAL A 213 37.47 -0.08 -13.88
N VAL A 214 36.62 0.93 -13.84
CA VAL A 214 35.17 0.80 -13.66
C VAL A 214 34.45 1.10 -14.97
N LEU A 215 33.46 0.29 -15.32
CA LEU A 215 32.62 0.42 -16.52
C LEU A 215 31.18 0.78 -16.08
N PRO A 216 30.87 2.06 -15.78
CA PRO A 216 29.62 2.44 -15.13
C PRO A 216 28.40 2.40 -16.07
N GLN A 217 28.58 2.28 -17.38
CA GLN A 217 27.49 2.10 -18.34
C GLN A 217 27.22 0.64 -18.70
N PHE A 218 28.13 -0.27 -18.35
CA PHE A 218 28.09 -1.63 -18.84
C PHE A 218 27.47 -2.58 -17.82
N ILE A 219 26.37 -3.23 -18.20
CA ILE A 219 25.75 -4.31 -17.44
C ILE A 219 26.31 -5.62 -17.99
N GLY A 220 27.25 -6.22 -17.28
CA GLY A 220 27.92 -7.44 -17.70
C GLY A 220 27.40 -8.71 -17.04
N HIS A 221 26.76 -8.59 -15.88
CA HIS A 221 26.27 -9.72 -15.08
C HIS A 221 24.75 -9.66 -14.89
N HIS A 222 24.10 -10.81 -14.90
CA HIS A 222 22.66 -10.97 -14.67
C HIS A 222 22.44 -11.97 -13.54
N TYR A 223 21.98 -11.45 -12.41
CA TYR A 223 21.71 -12.18 -11.19
C TYR A 223 20.25 -12.62 -11.13
N TYR A 224 19.99 -13.93 -11.06
CA TYR A 224 18.61 -14.44 -11.04
C TYR A 224 18.08 -14.55 -9.60
N VAL A 225 16.99 -13.84 -9.33
CA VAL A 225 16.30 -13.83 -8.03
C VAL A 225 15.10 -14.77 -8.10
N ASN A 226 15.29 -15.99 -7.59
CA ASN A 226 14.22 -16.97 -7.43
C ASN A 226 13.91 -17.21 -5.94
N SER A 227 12.80 -17.92 -5.67
CA SER A 227 12.35 -18.26 -4.31
C SER A 227 13.28 -19.21 -3.56
N SER A 228 14.31 -19.76 -4.22
CA SER A 228 15.35 -20.62 -3.62
C SER A 228 16.66 -19.88 -3.37
N SER A 229 16.79 -18.60 -3.74
CA SER A 229 18.01 -17.82 -3.59
C SER A 229 18.49 -17.78 -2.13
N ALA A 230 19.80 -17.92 -1.92
CA ALA A 230 20.44 -17.87 -0.61
C ALA A 230 20.16 -16.55 0.15
N VAL A 231 19.93 -15.46 -0.59
CA VAL A 231 19.59 -14.15 -0.01
C VAL A 231 18.15 -14.11 0.52
N GLN A 232 17.21 -14.82 -0.13
CA GLN A 232 15.81 -14.86 0.30
C GLN A 232 15.54 -15.90 1.41
N ASN A 233 16.27 -17.03 1.41
CA ASN A 233 16.15 -18.11 2.40
C ASN A 233 17.30 -18.13 3.40
N MET A 234 17.89 -16.96 3.65
CA MET A 234 19.04 -16.82 4.52
C MET A 234 18.73 -17.36 5.93
N ASP A 235 19.43 -18.41 6.32
CA ASP A 235 19.30 -19.02 7.64
C ASP A 235 19.93 -18.09 8.70
N ARG A 236 19.06 -17.51 9.53
CA ARG A 236 19.42 -16.57 10.60
C ARG A 236 19.56 -17.27 11.95
N SER A 237 19.84 -18.57 11.98
CA SER A 237 20.14 -19.28 13.23
C SER A 237 21.29 -18.61 13.99
N ARG A 238 21.26 -18.76 15.33
CA ARG A 238 22.25 -18.20 16.26
C ARG A 238 23.69 -18.50 15.82
N GLU A 239 23.96 -19.75 15.43
CA GLU A 239 25.29 -20.20 14.99
C GLU A 239 25.77 -19.42 13.76
N LYS A 240 24.90 -19.20 12.76
CA LYS A 240 25.26 -18.44 11.55
C LYS A 240 25.48 -16.97 11.83
N VAL A 241 24.64 -16.34 12.64
CA VAL A 241 24.84 -14.93 13.02
C VAL A 241 26.14 -14.75 13.80
N LEU A 242 26.49 -15.65 14.72
CA LEU A 242 27.79 -15.60 15.38
C LEU A 242 28.93 -15.76 14.38
N HIS A 243 28.78 -16.63 13.38
CA HIS A 243 29.77 -16.77 12.32
C HIS A 243 29.90 -15.51 11.44
N PHE A 244 28.86 -14.71 11.26
CA PHE A 244 28.94 -13.44 10.52
C PHE A 244 29.86 -12.43 11.22
N SER A 245 29.91 -12.42 12.56
CA SER A 245 30.83 -11.55 13.31
C SER A 245 32.28 -11.74 12.86
N TYR A 246 32.66 -13.00 12.64
CA TYR A 246 34.02 -13.37 12.29
C TYR A 246 34.43 -12.80 10.92
N GLY A 247 33.55 -12.92 9.91
CA GLY A 247 33.76 -12.36 8.59
C GLY A 247 33.82 -10.83 8.59
N PHE A 248 32.88 -10.17 9.27
CA PHE A 248 32.86 -8.71 9.38
C PHE A 248 34.09 -8.16 10.11
N LYS A 249 34.51 -8.79 11.20
CA LYS A 249 35.72 -8.44 11.94
C LYS A 249 36.96 -8.46 11.05
N LYS A 250 37.16 -9.54 10.29
CA LYS A 250 38.26 -9.65 9.33
C LYS A 250 38.24 -8.56 8.26
N MET A 251 37.05 -8.24 7.72
CA MET A 251 36.91 -7.16 6.73
C MET A 251 37.25 -5.79 7.32
N PHE A 252 36.78 -5.49 8.54
CA PHE A 252 37.06 -4.24 9.22
C PHE A 252 38.53 -4.07 9.58
N ASP A 253 39.16 -5.12 10.11
CA ASP A 253 40.60 -5.13 10.39
C ASP A 253 41.42 -4.86 9.12
N LEU A 254 41.04 -5.49 8.00
CA LEU A 254 41.70 -5.29 6.71
C LEU A 254 41.56 -3.84 6.24
N LEU A 255 40.35 -3.29 6.23
CA LEU A 255 40.08 -1.91 5.79
C LEU A 255 40.81 -0.86 6.64
N ILE A 256 40.88 -1.07 7.96
CA ILE A 256 41.65 -0.23 8.88
C ILE A 256 43.15 -0.31 8.55
N SER A 257 43.69 -1.52 8.33
CA SER A 257 45.11 -1.72 8.04
C SER A 257 45.60 -0.99 6.78
N ILE A 258 44.72 -0.82 5.79
CA ILE A 258 45.03 -0.11 4.53
C ILE A 258 44.59 1.35 4.52
N HIS A 259 44.13 1.88 5.66
CA HIS A 259 43.62 3.25 5.80
C HIS A 259 42.45 3.56 4.84
N ALA A 260 41.62 2.55 4.53
CA ALA A 260 40.44 2.67 3.67
C ALA A 260 39.16 2.58 4.51
N TYR A 261 39.14 3.29 5.64
CA TYR A 261 38.01 3.31 6.55
C TYR A 261 36.98 4.35 6.09
N TYR A 262 35.79 3.89 5.71
CA TYR A 262 34.67 4.76 5.35
C TYR A 262 33.53 4.56 6.34
N ASN A 263 33.18 5.63 7.05
CA ASN A 263 32.12 5.62 8.05
C ASN A 263 30.82 5.02 7.49
N HIS A 264 30.44 5.41 6.27
CA HIS A 264 29.20 4.94 5.66
C HIS A 264 29.20 3.41 5.43
N PHE A 265 30.27 2.87 4.84
CA PHE A 265 30.39 1.43 4.60
C PHE A 265 30.36 0.64 5.91
N PHE A 266 31.17 1.05 6.90
CA PHE A 266 31.22 0.39 8.21
C PHE A 266 29.87 0.42 8.93
N LEU A 267 29.18 1.58 8.89
CA LEU A 267 27.85 1.72 9.48
C LEU A 267 26.83 0.82 8.80
N THR A 268 26.82 0.74 7.47
CA THR A 268 25.86 -0.10 6.72
C THR A 268 26.08 -1.58 7.00
N VAL A 269 27.33 -2.04 7.02
CA VAL A 269 27.67 -3.44 7.31
C VAL A 269 27.34 -3.79 8.76
N LEU A 270 27.68 -2.92 9.72
CA LEU A 270 27.33 -3.14 11.13
C LEU A 270 25.82 -3.10 11.36
N ALA A 271 25.08 -2.20 10.69
CA ALA A 271 23.62 -2.14 10.78
C ALA A 271 22.97 -3.42 10.24
N TYR A 272 23.44 -3.94 9.10
CA TYR A 272 23.01 -5.22 8.57
C TYR A 272 23.31 -6.37 9.54
N TYR A 273 24.50 -6.37 10.14
CA TYR A 273 24.87 -7.39 11.12
C TYR A 273 23.97 -7.38 12.36
N ILE A 274 23.69 -6.18 12.90
CA ILE A 274 22.75 -5.96 14.01
C ILE A 274 21.34 -6.44 13.64
N GLN A 275 20.89 -6.17 12.40
CA GLN A 275 19.59 -6.63 11.91
C GLN A 275 19.53 -8.17 11.84
N CYS A 276 20.56 -8.85 11.34
CA CYS A 276 20.64 -10.31 11.35
C CYS A 276 20.57 -10.86 12.78
N ALA A 277 21.27 -10.24 13.73
CA ALA A 277 21.23 -10.62 15.15
C ALA A 277 19.84 -10.44 15.77
N PHE A 278 19.14 -9.35 15.45
CA PHE A 278 17.77 -9.15 15.91
C PHE A 278 16.77 -10.13 15.31
N CYS A 279 16.97 -10.53 14.05
CA CYS A 279 16.10 -11.47 13.35
C CYS A 279 16.44 -12.94 13.63
N SER A 280 17.38 -13.22 14.54
CA SER A 280 17.77 -14.58 14.89
C SER A 280 16.91 -15.13 16.03
N PRO A 281 16.20 -16.26 15.83
CA PRO A 281 15.19 -16.75 16.77
C PRO A 281 15.76 -17.20 18.12
N ASP A 282 17.04 -17.57 18.17
CA ASP A 282 17.71 -18.13 19.35
C ASP A 282 18.88 -17.25 19.86
N PHE A 283 18.95 -15.98 19.48
CA PHE A 283 20.05 -15.08 19.86
C PHE A 283 19.90 -14.57 21.30
N THR A 284 20.83 -14.95 22.17
CA THR A 284 20.74 -14.73 23.62
C THR A 284 21.36 -13.41 24.05
N VAL A 285 21.09 -12.98 25.30
CA VAL A 285 21.72 -11.81 25.92
C VAL A 285 23.25 -11.95 26.00
N ASP A 286 23.77 -13.17 26.21
CA ASP A 286 25.21 -13.41 26.22
C ASP A 286 25.83 -13.37 24.80
N ASP A 287 25.06 -13.68 23.76
CA ASP A 287 25.47 -13.47 22.37
C ASP A 287 25.54 -11.97 22.03
N TRP A 288 24.61 -11.17 22.55
CA TRP A 288 24.68 -9.70 22.45
C TRP A 288 25.92 -9.12 23.13
N LYS A 289 26.32 -9.65 24.30
CA LYS A 289 27.58 -9.27 24.95
C LYS A 289 28.80 -9.67 24.13
N THR A 290 28.75 -10.83 23.49
CA THR A 290 29.84 -11.30 22.60
C THR A 290 29.96 -10.40 21.38
N LEU A 291 28.84 -10.10 20.72
CA LEU A 291 28.76 -9.15 19.60
C LEU A 291 29.27 -7.77 20.00
N GLN A 292 28.88 -7.26 21.17
CA GLN A 292 29.39 -6.01 21.73
C GLN A 292 30.91 -6.05 21.89
N ASN A 293 31.45 -7.10 22.52
CA ASN A 293 32.90 -7.21 22.73
C ASN A 293 33.67 -7.24 21.40
N ASP A 294 33.15 -7.94 20.40
CA ASP A 294 33.79 -8.05 19.09
C ASP A 294 33.67 -6.78 18.25
N MET A 295 32.56 -6.03 18.37
CA MET A 295 32.27 -4.89 17.49
C MET A 295 32.51 -3.52 18.13
N ALA A 296 32.59 -3.42 19.46
CA ALA A 296 32.82 -2.16 20.17
C ALA A 296 34.10 -1.40 19.73
N PRO A 297 35.25 -2.07 19.44
CA PRO A 297 36.43 -1.37 18.94
C PRO A 297 36.17 -0.62 17.63
N TYR A 298 35.37 -1.20 16.74
CA TYR A 298 35.01 -0.56 15.47
C TYR A 298 33.93 0.51 15.66
N ALA A 299 32.96 0.27 16.52
CA ALA A 299 31.92 1.26 16.86
C ALA A 299 32.50 2.52 17.51
N GLY A 300 33.56 2.36 18.33
CA GLY A 300 34.22 3.47 19.03
C GLY A 300 35.03 4.41 18.14
N ILE A 301 35.35 4.02 16.91
CA ILE A 301 36.06 4.87 15.93
C ILE A 301 35.13 5.48 14.87
N LEU A 302 33.84 5.10 14.85
CA LEU A 302 32.85 5.68 13.94
C LEU A 302 32.56 7.12 14.31
N VAL A 303 32.45 7.95 13.28
CA VAL A 303 31.86 9.28 13.39
C VAL A 303 30.59 9.34 12.55
N LYS A 304 29.67 10.21 12.96
CA LYS A 304 28.45 10.48 12.21
C LYS A 304 28.82 10.85 10.76
N PRO A 305 28.25 10.17 9.75
CA PRO A 305 28.54 10.48 8.36
C PRO A 305 28.08 11.91 8.04
N PRO A 306 28.85 12.68 7.28
CA PRO A 306 28.43 14.00 6.82
C PRO A 306 27.27 13.88 5.82
N VAL A 307 26.53 14.99 5.62
CA VAL A 307 25.48 15.07 4.61
C VAL A 307 26.07 14.75 3.23
N ASN A 308 25.48 13.78 2.54
CA ASN A 308 25.89 13.40 1.20
C ASN A 308 24.68 12.95 0.37
N LYS A 309 24.91 12.41 -0.83
CA LYS A 309 23.84 11.96 -1.72
C LYS A 309 23.03 10.75 -1.22
N PHE A 310 23.52 10.05 -0.21
CA PHE A 310 22.87 8.87 0.35
C PHE A 310 22.05 9.18 1.60
N PHE A 311 22.51 10.15 2.40
CA PHE A 311 21.86 10.50 3.66
C PHE A 311 21.89 12.00 3.86
N ASN A 312 20.74 12.56 4.19
CA ASN A 312 20.66 13.88 4.80
C ASN A 312 21.18 13.85 6.25
N GLU A 313 21.27 15.01 6.91
CA GLU A 313 21.86 15.13 8.24
C GLU A 313 21.15 14.27 9.31
N GLU A 314 19.84 14.08 9.14
CA GLU A 314 19.00 13.29 10.03
C GLU A 314 19.19 11.80 9.79
N GLU A 315 19.18 11.36 8.53
CA GLU A 315 19.42 9.97 8.14
C GLU A 315 20.82 9.48 8.54
N GLY A 316 21.85 10.32 8.34
CA GLY A 316 23.21 10.01 8.78
C GLY A 316 23.32 9.92 10.30
N LYS A 317 22.55 10.73 11.03
CA LYS A 317 22.45 10.66 12.49
C LYS A 317 21.79 9.35 12.93
N LEU A 318 20.67 8.98 12.30
CA LEU A 318 19.92 7.76 12.65
C LEU A 318 20.75 6.49 12.42
N LEU A 319 21.46 6.41 11.29
CA LEU A 319 22.34 5.28 11.00
C LEU A 319 23.50 5.18 12.01
N TYR A 320 24.13 6.31 12.32
CA TYR A 320 25.18 6.39 13.35
C TYR A 320 24.64 5.95 14.71
N ASP A 321 23.57 6.60 15.18
CA ASP A 321 22.97 6.37 16.48
C ASP A 321 22.50 4.91 16.62
N PHE A 322 21.86 4.32 15.59
CA PHE A 322 21.42 2.92 15.60
C PHE A 322 22.59 1.96 15.82
N VAL A 323 23.69 2.12 15.09
CA VAL A 323 24.87 1.24 15.18
C VAL A 323 25.61 1.46 16.50
N THR A 324 25.94 2.71 16.85
CA THR A 324 26.75 3.00 18.04
C THR A 324 25.98 2.78 19.33
N HIS A 325 24.69 3.15 19.42
CA HIS A 325 23.93 2.90 20.64
C HIS A 325 23.63 1.42 20.84
N THR A 326 23.32 0.66 19.79
CA THR A 326 23.01 -0.77 19.93
C THR A 326 24.24 -1.60 20.30
N ILE A 327 25.43 -1.28 19.75
CA ILE A 327 26.68 -1.97 20.09
C ILE A 327 27.19 -1.53 21.48
N LEU A 328 27.07 -0.25 21.83
CA LEU A 328 27.68 0.28 23.06
C LEU A 328 26.75 0.20 24.30
N ASN A 329 25.43 0.05 24.14
CA ASN A 329 24.47 0.04 25.25
C ASN A 329 23.36 -1.02 25.06
N PRO A 330 23.51 -2.24 25.60
CA PRO A 330 22.48 -3.27 25.50
C PRO A 330 21.23 -2.95 26.36
N ILE A 331 20.08 -3.38 25.84
CA ILE A 331 18.70 -3.14 26.32
C ILE A 331 18.51 -3.59 27.78
N ASP A 332 17.98 -2.69 28.64
CA ASP A 332 17.51 -2.96 30.01
C ASP A 332 16.11 -3.62 29.99
N GLU A 333 15.98 -4.79 30.64
CA GLU A 333 14.75 -5.59 30.74
C GLU A 333 13.67 -5.01 31.68
N ARG A 334 13.84 -3.82 32.26
CA ARG A 334 12.85 -3.26 33.21
C ARG A 334 12.01 -2.14 32.64
N TYR A 335 11.11 -2.45 31.70
CA TYR A 335 9.89 -1.64 31.51
C TYR A 335 8.73 -2.51 30.99
N GLN A 336 8.06 -3.20 31.90
CA GLN A 336 6.81 -3.92 31.66
C GLN A 336 5.61 -3.29 32.39
N LYS A 337 5.61 -1.95 32.57
CA LYS A 337 4.52 -1.33 33.33
C LYS A 337 4.21 0.12 32.96
N TYR A 338 3.79 0.39 31.72
CA TYR A 338 3.01 1.59 31.39
C TYR A 338 2.19 1.38 30.13
N PHE A 339 0.96 0.85 30.20
CA PHE A 339 -0.09 1.17 29.22
C PHE A 339 -1.48 0.94 29.84
N HIS A 340 -2.18 2.02 30.17
CA HIS A 340 -3.62 2.02 30.42
C HIS A 340 -4.29 2.96 29.40
N GLY A 341 -5.34 2.46 28.71
CA GLY A 341 -6.09 3.13 27.64
C GLY A 341 -5.30 3.29 26.34
N GLY A 342 -5.79 2.79 25.20
CA GLY A 342 -5.22 2.91 23.83
C GLY A 342 -3.77 2.41 23.59
N GLY A 343 -2.87 2.64 24.54
CA GLY A 343 -1.46 2.29 24.51
C GLY A 343 -1.17 0.79 24.56
N LYS A 344 -2.12 -0.05 25.00
CA LYS A 344 -1.96 -1.52 24.90
C LYS A 344 -1.99 -1.96 23.44
N VAL A 345 -2.90 -1.40 22.65
CA VAL A 345 -2.96 -1.62 21.21
C VAL A 345 -1.76 -1.01 20.53
N LEU A 346 -1.39 0.23 20.88
CA LEU A 346 -0.16 0.83 20.35
C LEU A 346 1.06 -0.03 20.63
N GLY A 347 1.22 -0.52 21.87
CA GLY A 347 2.27 -1.43 22.29
C GLY A 347 2.31 -2.71 21.46
N SER A 348 1.14 -3.34 21.24
CA SER A 348 1.03 -4.52 20.38
C SER A 348 1.36 -4.21 18.92
N VAL A 349 0.94 -3.06 18.40
CA VAL A 349 1.22 -2.62 17.03
C VAL A 349 2.72 -2.36 16.83
N ILE A 350 3.37 -1.63 17.74
CA ILE A 350 4.81 -1.36 17.64
C ILE A 350 5.63 -2.64 17.83
N GLU A 351 5.20 -3.55 18.71
CA GLU A 351 5.88 -4.82 18.95
C GLU A 351 5.74 -5.77 17.74
N SER A 352 4.51 -6.01 17.29
CA SER A 352 4.24 -6.93 16.16
C SER A 352 4.86 -6.46 14.86
N ASN A 353 4.94 -5.15 14.65
CA ASN A 353 5.52 -4.56 13.45
C ASN A 353 6.93 -4.01 13.69
N ALA A 354 7.60 -4.34 14.79
CA ALA A 354 8.94 -3.81 15.08
C ALA A 354 9.97 -4.14 14.00
N ASP A 355 9.87 -5.32 13.38
CA ASP A 355 10.82 -5.77 12.36
C ASP A 355 10.41 -5.42 10.92
N THR A 356 9.29 -4.72 10.73
CA THR A 356 8.91 -4.22 9.39
C THR A 356 9.86 -3.10 8.97
N ALA A 357 9.94 -2.78 7.67
CA ALA A 357 10.79 -1.68 7.21
C ALA A 357 10.43 -0.35 7.90
N PHE A 358 9.13 -0.08 8.06
CA PHE A 358 8.60 1.08 8.76
C PHE A 358 8.91 1.04 10.27
N GLY A 359 8.73 -0.12 10.91
CA GLY A 359 9.01 -0.29 12.33
C GLY A 359 10.49 -0.16 12.68
N LYS A 360 11.38 -0.66 11.80
CA LYS A 360 12.83 -0.47 11.89
C LYS A 360 13.21 0.99 11.66
N TYR A 361 12.64 1.65 10.66
CA TYR A 361 12.93 3.05 10.33
C TYR A 361 12.62 4.00 11.50
N TYR A 362 11.49 3.80 12.18
CA TYR A 362 11.10 4.60 13.34
C TYR A 362 11.51 4.00 14.70
N ASP A 363 12.33 2.95 14.68
CA ASP A 363 12.86 2.27 15.86
C ASP A 363 11.79 1.88 16.89
N PHE A 364 10.76 1.17 16.42
CA PHE A 364 9.64 0.71 17.24
C PHE A 364 10.08 -0.12 18.45
N LYS A 365 11.16 -0.88 18.32
CA LYS A 365 11.70 -1.72 19.39
C LYS A 365 12.05 -0.95 20.66
N ASN A 366 12.51 0.29 20.51
CA ASN A 366 12.91 1.14 21.63
C ASN A 366 11.88 2.21 21.98
N ILE A 367 10.70 2.22 21.36
CA ILE A 367 9.58 3.05 21.79
C ILE A 367 8.98 2.42 23.05
N LYS A 368 9.15 3.08 24.20
CA LYS A 368 8.67 2.63 25.51
C LYS A 368 7.48 3.44 26.03
N SER A 369 7.13 4.53 25.35
CA SER A 369 6.02 5.40 25.74
C SER A 369 5.29 5.99 24.53
N ILE A 370 4.05 6.46 24.77
CA ILE A 370 3.26 7.18 23.77
C ILE A 370 3.97 8.47 23.33
N ASP A 371 4.65 9.17 24.23
CA ASP A 371 5.36 10.40 23.88
C ASP A 371 6.58 10.15 23.00
N GLU A 372 7.31 9.06 23.24
CA GLU A 372 8.40 8.64 22.35
C GLU A 372 7.86 8.24 20.97
N TYR A 373 6.73 7.53 20.93
CA TYR A 373 6.05 7.21 19.68
C TYR A 373 5.69 8.48 18.89
N ARG A 374 5.06 9.46 19.54
CA ARG A 374 4.65 10.73 18.93
C ARG A 374 5.83 11.60 18.47
N LYS A 375 6.99 11.48 19.12
CA LYS A 375 8.22 12.18 18.73
C LYS A 375 8.92 11.53 17.54
N ARG A 376 8.93 10.19 17.47
CA ARG A 376 9.64 9.44 16.43
C ARG A 376 8.81 9.27 15.16
N VAL A 377 7.54 8.90 15.30
CA VAL A 377 6.66 8.63 14.16
C VAL A 377 5.95 9.92 13.78
N PRO A 378 6.14 10.45 12.55
CA PRO A 378 5.49 11.67 12.12
C PRO A 378 4.02 11.43 11.80
N LEU A 379 3.24 12.51 11.77
CA LEU A 379 1.94 12.49 11.12
C LEU A 379 2.10 12.16 9.64
N THR A 380 1.26 11.24 9.16
CA THR A 380 1.20 10.84 7.75
C THR A 380 -0.07 11.37 7.10
N ASP A 381 0.04 11.63 5.81
CA ASP A 381 -1.04 12.00 4.90
C ASP A 381 -1.05 11.02 3.72
N ASP A 382 -2.07 11.13 2.87
CA ASP A 382 -2.28 10.23 1.74
C ASP A 382 -1.09 10.24 0.77
N GLY A 383 -0.48 11.40 0.52
CA GLY A 383 0.64 11.56 -0.40
C GLY A 383 1.90 10.82 0.06
N LYS A 384 2.23 10.89 1.36
CA LYS A 384 3.38 10.17 1.93
C LYS A 384 3.11 8.67 2.06
N PHE A 385 1.90 8.30 2.49
CA PHE A 385 1.55 6.91 2.69
C PHE A 385 1.43 6.12 1.38
N ASN A 386 0.85 6.74 0.33
CA ASN A 386 0.75 6.12 -0.99
C ASN A 386 2.12 5.78 -1.60
N LYS A 387 3.16 6.59 -1.35
CA LYS A 387 4.53 6.27 -1.82
C LYS A 387 5.09 4.99 -1.21
N ILE A 388 4.78 4.74 0.07
CA ILE A 388 5.19 3.52 0.77
C ILE A 388 4.35 2.33 0.30
N LEU A 389 3.05 2.54 0.10
CA LEU A 389 2.16 1.51 -0.44
C LEU A 389 2.54 1.08 -1.85
N ARG A 390 3.04 1.99 -2.70
CA ARG A 390 3.55 1.66 -4.05
C ARG A 390 4.68 0.63 -4.01
N LEU A 391 5.54 0.64 -3.01
CA LEU A 391 6.58 -0.40 -2.86
C LEU A 391 5.94 -1.77 -2.64
N HIS A 392 4.85 -1.82 -1.87
CA HIS A 392 4.12 -3.04 -1.64
C HIS A 392 3.29 -3.46 -2.87
N THR A 393 2.65 -2.53 -3.59
CA THR A 393 1.74 -2.87 -4.69
C THR A 393 2.39 -2.92 -6.07
N GLU A 394 3.44 -2.14 -6.35
CA GLU A 394 4.12 -2.11 -7.65
C GLU A 394 5.39 -2.97 -7.64
N VAL A 395 6.13 -3.02 -6.51
CA VAL A 395 7.41 -3.74 -6.39
C VAL A 395 7.24 -5.14 -5.77
N GLY A 396 6.17 -5.35 -4.98
CA GLY A 396 5.88 -6.62 -4.32
C GLY A 396 6.71 -6.87 -3.07
N GLU A 397 7.19 -5.81 -2.43
CA GLU A 397 7.89 -5.90 -1.15
C GLU A 397 6.89 -6.16 -0.01
N THR A 398 7.06 -7.25 0.72
CA THR A 398 6.27 -7.57 1.91
C THR A 398 6.91 -7.01 3.18
N GLU A 399 6.14 -6.97 4.27
CA GLU A 399 6.64 -6.58 5.59
C GLU A 399 7.23 -5.15 5.65
N ILE A 400 6.78 -4.25 4.76
CA ILE A 400 7.16 -2.83 4.82
C ILE A 400 6.44 -2.15 5.98
N ILE A 401 5.11 -2.19 5.97
CA ILE A 401 4.26 -1.46 6.93
C ILE A 401 3.58 -2.38 7.94
N THR A 402 3.46 -3.68 7.68
CA THR A 402 2.90 -4.63 8.64
C THR A 402 3.41 -6.03 8.34
N LYS A 403 3.60 -6.84 9.39
CA LYS A 403 3.87 -8.29 9.22
C LYS A 403 2.61 -9.08 8.89
N LYS A 404 1.42 -8.49 9.08
CA LYS A 404 0.17 -9.16 8.75
C LYS A 404 0.08 -9.35 7.23
N LYS A 405 -0.35 -10.55 6.82
CA LYS A 405 -0.61 -10.84 5.40
C LYS A 405 -1.75 -9.96 4.89
N ILE A 406 -1.42 -9.08 3.94
CA ILE A 406 -2.41 -8.28 3.23
C ILE A 406 -3.13 -9.18 2.22
N LYS A 407 -4.46 -9.16 2.24
CA LYS A 407 -5.30 -9.95 1.32
C LYS A 407 -5.82 -9.10 0.18
N ALA A 408 -6.15 -7.85 0.46
CA ALA A 408 -6.70 -6.94 -0.51
C ALA A 408 -6.26 -5.50 -0.27
N TYR A 409 -6.35 -4.68 -1.32
CA TYR A 409 -6.24 -3.23 -1.26
C TYR A 409 -7.57 -2.63 -1.66
N SER A 410 -8.18 -1.86 -0.78
CA SER A 410 -9.43 -1.16 -1.07
C SER A 410 -9.17 0.29 -1.45
N TYR A 411 -9.96 0.79 -2.39
CA TYR A 411 -9.98 2.20 -2.73
C TYR A 411 -10.98 2.97 -1.87
N ALA A 412 -10.57 4.17 -1.46
CA ALA A 412 -11.48 5.22 -1.01
C ALA A 412 -11.15 6.51 -1.75
N ILE A 413 -12.16 7.31 -2.05
CA ILE A 413 -11.98 8.60 -2.71
C ILE A 413 -12.53 9.64 -1.77
N ASN A 414 -11.69 10.61 -1.38
CA ASN A 414 -12.15 11.69 -0.54
C ASN A 414 -12.96 12.73 -1.35
N GLU A 415 -13.51 13.73 -0.68
CA GLU A 415 -14.28 14.82 -1.33
C GLU A 415 -13.44 15.69 -2.30
N TYR A 416 -12.11 15.59 -2.26
CA TYR A 416 -11.18 16.28 -3.18
C TYR A 416 -10.71 15.42 -4.34
N ASP A 417 -11.42 14.32 -4.61
CA ASP A 417 -11.06 13.46 -5.72
C ASP A 417 -9.68 12.80 -5.58
N GLU A 418 -9.11 12.81 -4.37
CA GLU A 418 -7.86 12.16 -4.06
C GLU A 418 -8.15 10.68 -3.75
N ARG A 419 -7.50 9.80 -4.51
CA ARG A 419 -7.57 8.36 -4.29
C ARG A 419 -6.69 7.95 -3.13
N ARG A 420 -7.27 7.20 -2.21
CA ARG A 420 -6.62 6.52 -1.10
C ARG A 420 -6.65 5.03 -1.35
N MET A 421 -5.49 4.41 -1.20
CA MET A 421 -5.36 2.95 -1.21
C MET A 421 -5.18 2.47 0.23
N ILE A 422 -5.94 1.46 0.63
CA ILE A 422 -5.97 1.02 2.02
C ILE A 422 -5.73 -0.48 2.09
N PRO A 423 -4.64 -0.91 2.79
CA PRO A 423 -4.34 -2.32 2.94
C PRO A 423 -5.34 -3.00 3.88
N VAL A 424 -5.90 -4.12 3.45
CA VAL A 424 -6.85 -4.93 4.23
C VAL A 424 -6.25 -6.31 4.43
N SER A 425 -5.95 -6.66 5.68
CA SER A 425 -5.41 -7.98 6.01
C SER A 425 -6.46 -9.09 5.91
N GLU A 426 -5.99 -10.33 5.75
CA GLU A 426 -6.89 -11.49 5.66
C GLU A 426 -7.82 -11.63 6.88
N ASP A 427 -7.28 -11.42 8.08
CA ASP A 427 -8.06 -11.50 9.32
C ASP A 427 -9.14 -10.43 9.37
N LYS A 428 -8.82 -9.22 8.90
CA LYS A 428 -9.78 -8.12 8.90
C LYS A 428 -10.91 -8.34 7.90
N CYS A 429 -10.60 -8.87 6.70
CA CYS A 429 -11.64 -9.31 5.75
C CYS A 429 -12.61 -10.31 6.40
N LYS A 430 -12.10 -11.27 7.20
CA LYS A 430 -12.95 -12.27 7.89
C LYS A 430 -13.80 -11.64 8.99
N GLU A 431 -13.19 -10.83 9.84
CA GLU A 431 -13.86 -10.16 10.96
C GLU A 431 -15.00 -9.26 10.47
N MET A 432 -14.75 -8.43 9.46
CA MET A 432 -15.76 -7.53 8.89
C MET A 432 -16.89 -8.29 8.20
N GLY A 433 -16.56 -9.37 7.47
CA GLY A 433 -17.56 -10.27 6.91
C GLY A 433 -18.45 -10.89 7.99
N ASN A 434 -17.88 -11.32 9.12
CA ASN A 434 -18.64 -11.88 10.24
C ASN A 434 -19.54 -10.84 10.92
N LYS A 435 -19.04 -9.61 11.15
CA LYS A 435 -19.84 -8.51 11.72
C LYS A 435 -21.03 -8.17 10.81
N PHE A 436 -20.82 -8.08 9.49
CA PHE A 436 -21.89 -7.88 8.53
C PHE A 436 -22.95 -9.00 8.58
N ILE A 437 -22.53 -10.28 8.59
CA ILE A 437 -23.46 -11.42 8.75
C ILE A 437 -24.25 -11.32 10.07
N ASN A 438 -23.58 -10.96 11.16
CA ASN A 438 -24.22 -10.80 12.46
C ASN A 438 -25.25 -9.65 12.46
N ALA A 439 -25.01 -8.56 11.74
CA ALA A 439 -25.96 -7.45 11.58
C ALA A 439 -27.25 -7.88 10.86
N LEU A 440 -27.18 -8.89 9.99
CA LEU A 440 -28.35 -9.48 9.33
C LEU A 440 -29.16 -10.37 10.30
N ASN A 441 -28.53 -10.97 11.30
CA ASN A 441 -29.19 -11.70 12.41
C ASN A 441 -30.25 -12.74 11.96
N GLY A 442 -30.05 -13.38 10.80
CA GLY A 442 -30.99 -14.37 10.23
C GLY A 442 -32.33 -13.80 9.72
N GLU A 443 -32.46 -12.49 9.62
CA GLU A 443 -33.66 -11.79 9.16
C GLU A 443 -33.87 -11.89 7.64
N VAL A 444 -35.14 -11.78 7.20
CA VAL A 444 -35.46 -11.63 5.78
C VAL A 444 -35.10 -10.22 5.37
N THR A 445 -33.94 -10.07 4.73
CA THR A 445 -33.30 -8.78 4.53
C THR A 445 -33.32 -8.37 3.07
N PHE A 446 -33.86 -7.18 2.83
CA PHE A 446 -33.66 -6.46 1.58
C PHE A 446 -32.35 -5.67 1.67
N LEU A 447 -31.34 -6.15 0.95
CA LEU A 447 -30.01 -5.53 0.89
C LEU A 447 -29.96 -4.51 -0.25
N MET A 448 -29.90 -3.22 0.07
CA MET A 448 -29.80 -2.11 -0.88
C MET A 448 -28.35 -1.64 -0.98
N MET A 449 -27.65 -2.07 -2.03
CA MET A 449 -26.26 -1.69 -2.29
C MET A 449 -26.07 -1.42 -3.78
N GLU A 450 -25.20 -0.46 -4.11
CA GLU A 450 -24.75 -0.26 -5.49
C GLU A 450 -23.47 -1.07 -5.73
N SER A 451 -23.53 -2.12 -6.55
CA SER A 451 -22.36 -2.95 -6.88
C SER A 451 -21.96 -2.81 -8.35
N ARG A 452 -20.68 -3.10 -8.66
CA ARG A 452 -20.14 -3.07 -10.02
C ARG A 452 -20.04 -4.46 -10.65
N PRO A 453 -20.11 -4.54 -11.99
CA PRO A 453 -19.76 -5.74 -12.76
C PRO A 453 -18.31 -6.14 -12.58
N LYS A 454 -18.02 -7.45 -12.44
CA LYS A 454 -16.65 -8.00 -12.41
C LYS A 454 -15.78 -7.64 -13.64
N GLY A 455 -16.38 -7.26 -14.78
CA GLY A 455 -15.69 -7.15 -16.07
C GLY A 455 -15.22 -5.76 -16.52
N MET A 456 -15.47 -4.68 -15.78
CA MET A 456 -14.86 -3.38 -16.13
C MET A 456 -13.39 -3.37 -15.66
N PRO A 457 -12.41 -3.07 -16.53
CA PRO A 457 -11.03 -2.93 -16.09
C PRO A 457 -10.98 -1.91 -14.96
N GLN A 458 -10.48 -2.32 -13.80
CA GLN A 458 -10.17 -1.39 -12.69
C GLN A 458 -8.96 -0.49 -13.03
N ASN A 459 -8.45 -0.61 -14.26
CA ASN A 459 -7.11 -0.24 -14.63
C ASN A 459 -7.15 0.99 -15.55
N ASP A 460 -6.80 2.15 -15.01
CA ASP A 460 -6.40 3.34 -15.78
C ASP A 460 -4.87 3.40 -15.99
N GLY A 461 -4.16 2.31 -15.72
CA GLY A 461 -2.71 2.20 -15.91
C GLY A 461 -1.87 2.81 -14.78
N THR A 462 -2.48 3.28 -13.68
CA THR A 462 -1.72 3.94 -12.60
C THR A 462 -1.19 2.98 -11.53
N TYR A 463 -1.86 1.84 -11.30
CA TYR A 463 -1.50 0.84 -10.28
C TYR A 463 -1.95 -0.55 -10.72
N CYS A 464 -1.15 -1.22 -11.55
CA CYS A 464 -1.45 -2.58 -12.03
C CYS A 464 -1.27 -3.62 -10.91
N ASP A 465 -1.97 -4.76 -11.08
CA ASP A 465 -2.02 -5.96 -10.23
C ASP A 465 -0.87 -6.13 -9.23
N SER A 466 -1.22 -5.96 -7.96
CA SER A 466 -0.26 -6.10 -6.85
C SER A 466 0.23 -7.55 -6.73
N PRO A 467 1.55 -7.80 -6.57
CA PRO A 467 2.11 -9.15 -6.45
C PRO A 467 1.66 -9.93 -5.20
N ILE A 468 1.00 -9.26 -4.25
CA ILE A 468 0.85 -9.72 -2.86
C ILE A 468 -0.56 -9.56 -2.29
N GLY A 469 -1.51 -9.03 -3.06
CA GLY A 469 -2.90 -8.87 -2.66
C GLY A 469 -3.76 -8.34 -3.80
N ILE A 470 -5.06 -8.63 -3.76
CA ILE A 470 -5.99 -8.30 -4.85
C ILE A 470 -6.47 -6.86 -4.69
N MET A 471 -6.46 -6.09 -5.77
CA MET A 471 -7.06 -4.76 -5.78
C MET A 471 -8.59 -4.89 -5.83
N VAL A 472 -9.29 -4.18 -4.94
CA VAL A 472 -10.75 -4.19 -4.88
C VAL A 472 -11.31 -2.78 -4.87
N SER A 473 -12.52 -2.62 -5.41
CA SER A 473 -13.05 -1.30 -5.76
C SER A 473 -13.66 -0.54 -4.56
N SER A 474 -13.96 -1.25 -3.48
CA SER A 474 -14.44 -0.70 -2.21
C SER A 474 -14.05 -1.59 -1.03
N GLY A 475 -14.22 -1.08 0.19
CA GLY A 475 -14.12 -1.90 1.40
C GLY A 475 -15.10 -3.08 1.37
N ILE A 476 -16.33 -2.87 0.88
CA ILE A 476 -17.36 -3.91 0.78
C ILE A 476 -16.89 -5.09 -0.09
N ASP A 477 -16.25 -4.82 -1.23
CA ASP A 477 -15.64 -5.87 -2.05
C ASP A 477 -14.59 -6.65 -1.25
N ALA A 478 -13.72 -5.99 -0.49
CA ALA A 478 -12.72 -6.65 0.35
C ALA A 478 -13.35 -7.58 1.39
N PHE A 479 -14.53 -7.23 1.93
CA PHE A 479 -15.23 -8.04 2.94
C PHE A 479 -15.88 -9.27 2.31
N THR A 480 -16.43 -9.12 1.11
CA THR A 480 -17.03 -10.25 0.36
C THR A 480 -15.98 -11.27 -0.13
N MET A 481 -14.68 -10.94 -0.12
CA MET A 481 -13.62 -11.90 -0.47
C MET A 481 -13.40 -13.04 0.53
N SER A 482 -13.85 -12.88 1.79
CA SER A 482 -13.76 -13.95 2.81
C SER A 482 -15.03 -14.81 2.85
N TYR A 483 -15.90 -14.62 1.88
CA TYR A 483 -17.26 -15.12 1.91
C TYR A 483 -17.40 -16.50 1.24
N ARG A 484 -18.11 -17.42 1.90
CA ARG A 484 -18.45 -18.75 1.34
C ARG A 484 -19.96 -19.05 1.30
N GLY A 485 -20.83 -18.11 1.70
CA GLY A 485 -22.28 -18.26 1.60
C GLY A 485 -23.06 -17.36 2.58
N PHE A 486 -24.19 -16.80 2.12
CA PHE A 486 -25.14 -16.06 2.96
C PHE A 486 -26.06 -17.06 3.64
N ASP A 487 -25.90 -17.20 4.96
CA ASP A 487 -26.87 -17.90 5.81
C ASP A 487 -28.04 -16.97 6.23
N GLY A 488 -28.03 -15.73 5.73
CA GLY A 488 -29.14 -14.78 5.85
C GLY A 488 -30.18 -14.95 4.74
N LYS A 489 -31.46 -14.74 5.08
CA LYS A 489 -32.57 -14.79 4.11
C LYS A 489 -32.61 -13.52 3.25
N LEU A 490 -31.67 -13.37 2.32
CA LEU A 490 -31.67 -12.24 1.39
C LEU A 490 -32.85 -12.34 0.41
N THR A 491 -33.39 -11.18 0.01
CA THR A 491 -34.50 -11.13 -0.97
C THR A 491 -34.08 -11.44 -2.39
N ALA A 492 -32.83 -11.12 -2.75
CA ALA A 492 -32.26 -11.34 -4.07
C ALA A 492 -31.08 -12.33 -4.03
N PRO A 493 -30.84 -13.11 -5.10
CA PRO A 493 -29.68 -13.98 -5.19
C PRO A 493 -28.38 -13.18 -5.30
N PHE A 494 -27.27 -13.81 -4.90
CA PHE A 494 -25.94 -13.19 -4.92
C PHE A 494 -25.53 -12.69 -6.31
N SER A 495 -25.94 -13.37 -7.39
CA SER A 495 -25.62 -12.96 -8.77
C SER A 495 -26.38 -11.72 -9.24
N ILE A 496 -27.50 -11.37 -8.60
CA ILE A 496 -28.08 -10.04 -8.75
C ILE A 496 -27.28 -9.08 -7.91
N ILE A 497 -27.10 -9.31 -6.62
CA ILE A 497 -26.48 -8.34 -5.69
C ILE A 497 -25.03 -8.00 -6.07
N PHE A 498 -24.29 -8.94 -6.68
CA PHE A 498 -22.92 -8.76 -7.17
C PHE A 498 -22.76 -9.37 -8.57
N PRO A 499 -23.17 -8.65 -9.63
CA PRO A 499 -23.22 -9.20 -10.97
C PRO A 499 -21.83 -9.31 -11.61
N SER A 500 -21.68 -10.24 -12.56
CA SER A 500 -20.47 -10.31 -13.38
C SER A 500 -20.48 -9.31 -14.55
N GLU A 501 -21.66 -8.82 -14.94
CA GLU A 501 -21.89 -7.95 -16.11
C GLU A 501 -22.73 -6.70 -15.75
N PRO A 502 -22.60 -5.57 -16.48
CA PRO A 502 -23.43 -4.38 -16.28
C PRO A 502 -24.92 -4.68 -16.41
N MET A 503 -25.72 -4.27 -15.41
CA MET A 503 -27.18 -4.41 -15.41
C MET A 503 -27.84 -3.32 -14.57
N ASN A 504 -29.16 -3.17 -14.72
CA ASN A 504 -29.97 -2.29 -13.86
C ASN A 504 -30.23 -2.96 -12.50
N MET A 505 -29.23 -2.88 -11.64
CA MET A 505 -29.18 -3.49 -10.31
C MET A 505 -30.33 -3.07 -9.42
N ASP A 506 -30.59 -1.77 -9.33
CA ASP A 506 -31.58 -1.23 -8.42
C ASP A 506 -32.98 -1.71 -8.77
N TYR A 507 -33.30 -1.75 -10.07
CA TYR A 507 -34.56 -2.29 -10.56
C TYR A 507 -34.72 -3.78 -10.24
N LEU A 508 -33.71 -4.60 -10.57
CA LEU A 508 -33.77 -6.05 -10.38
C LEU A 508 -33.82 -6.44 -8.90
N ASN A 509 -33.03 -5.79 -8.07
CA ASN A 509 -32.98 -6.04 -6.64
C ASN A 509 -34.30 -5.64 -5.96
N LEU A 510 -34.87 -4.48 -6.35
CA LEU A 510 -36.18 -4.03 -5.90
C LEU A 510 -37.30 -4.98 -6.37
N LEU A 511 -37.27 -5.44 -7.63
CA LEU A 511 -38.23 -6.41 -8.16
C LEU A 511 -38.26 -7.69 -7.32
N MET A 512 -37.09 -8.24 -6.97
CA MET A 512 -36.98 -9.44 -6.13
C MET A 512 -37.50 -9.20 -4.71
N ALA A 513 -37.20 -8.03 -4.12
CA ALA A 513 -37.70 -7.66 -2.80
C ALA A 513 -39.22 -7.47 -2.77
N LEU A 514 -39.82 -6.90 -3.82
CA LEU A 514 -41.26 -6.69 -3.92
C LEU A 514 -42.03 -8.01 -3.97
N ARG A 515 -41.47 -9.07 -4.57
CA ARG A 515 -42.05 -10.43 -4.58
C ARG A 515 -42.10 -11.07 -3.19
N LYS A 516 -41.31 -10.60 -2.23
CA LYS A 516 -41.28 -11.12 -0.85
C LYS A 516 -42.11 -10.22 0.07
N LYS A 517 -43.24 -10.74 0.58
CA LYS A 517 -44.10 -9.98 1.51
C LYS A 517 -43.60 -10.00 2.96
N ASP A 518 -42.72 -10.94 3.29
CA ASP A 518 -42.25 -11.21 4.65
C ASP A 518 -40.90 -10.57 4.99
N VAL A 519 -40.44 -9.59 4.21
CA VAL A 519 -39.25 -8.78 4.53
C VAL A 519 -39.40 -8.17 5.92
N THR A 520 -38.40 -8.40 6.78
CA THR A 520 -38.37 -7.94 8.16
C THR A 520 -37.38 -6.80 8.38
N GLN A 521 -36.39 -6.66 7.50
CA GLN A 521 -35.32 -5.67 7.60
C GLN A 521 -34.91 -5.13 6.23
N ILE A 522 -34.56 -3.85 6.17
CA ILE A 522 -33.76 -3.26 5.09
C ILE A 522 -32.36 -3.01 5.62
N TYR A 523 -31.34 -3.37 4.85
CA TYR A 523 -29.97 -2.94 5.08
C TYR A 523 -29.52 -2.13 3.86
N GLY A 524 -29.26 -0.85 4.02
CA GLY A 524 -28.72 0.02 2.99
C GLY A 524 -27.30 0.47 3.32
N SER A 525 -26.45 0.68 2.32
CA SER A 525 -25.08 1.18 2.57
C SER A 525 -25.08 2.57 3.22
N ASN A 526 -26.03 3.43 2.86
CA ASN A 526 -26.28 4.73 3.49
C ASN A 526 -27.74 5.18 3.29
N THR A 527 -28.17 6.25 3.98
CA THR A 527 -29.56 6.74 3.92
C THR A 527 -29.94 7.33 2.57
N TRP A 528 -28.98 7.84 1.80
CA TRP A 528 -29.21 8.27 0.43
C TRP A 528 -29.62 7.10 -0.47
N VAL A 529 -28.91 5.96 -0.41
CA VAL A 529 -29.25 4.74 -1.18
C VAL A 529 -30.66 4.28 -0.85
N VAL A 530 -31.03 4.23 0.43
CA VAL A 530 -32.39 3.83 0.83
C VAL A 530 -33.44 4.76 0.22
N LEU A 531 -33.20 6.07 0.23
CA LEU A 531 -34.07 7.05 -0.40
C LEU A 531 -34.16 6.87 -1.91
N ASN A 532 -33.04 6.63 -2.59
CA ASN A 532 -33.00 6.40 -4.03
C ASN A 532 -33.88 5.19 -4.41
N TYR A 533 -33.81 4.09 -3.67
CA TYR A 533 -34.68 2.92 -3.90
C TYR A 533 -36.17 3.25 -3.70
N ILE A 534 -36.52 4.09 -2.73
CA ILE A 534 -37.90 4.57 -2.53
C ILE A 534 -38.35 5.44 -3.71
N GLU A 535 -37.47 6.31 -4.21
CA GLU A 535 -37.77 7.14 -5.39
C GLU A 535 -37.96 6.29 -6.65
N ILE A 536 -37.12 5.28 -6.89
CA ILE A 536 -37.26 4.33 -7.99
C ILE A 536 -38.60 3.58 -7.88
N LEU A 537 -38.94 3.10 -6.68
CA LEU A 537 -40.24 2.46 -6.42
C LEU A 537 -41.42 3.38 -6.78
N ILE A 538 -41.35 4.67 -6.46
CA ILE A 538 -42.40 5.64 -6.76
C ILE A 538 -42.45 5.98 -8.25
N LYS A 539 -41.28 6.19 -8.89
CA LYS A 539 -41.17 6.59 -10.31
C LYS A 539 -41.49 5.42 -11.26
N GLN A 540 -41.03 4.21 -10.97
CA GLN A 540 -41.09 3.02 -11.84
C GLN A 540 -42.01 1.91 -11.29
N GLY A 541 -42.83 2.20 -10.28
CA GLY A 541 -43.64 1.20 -9.60
C GLY A 541 -44.63 0.45 -10.50
N GLU A 542 -45.20 1.09 -11.51
CA GLU A 542 -46.10 0.41 -12.46
C GLU A 542 -45.34 -0.57 -13.37
N ASP A 543 -44.12 -0.25 -13.78
CA ASP A 543 -43.28 -1.14 -14.59
C ASP A 543 -42.91 -2.39 -13.77
N LEU A 544 -42.51 -2.20 -12.51
CA LEU A 544 -42.25 -3.28 -11.55
C LEU A 544 -43.50 -4.15 -11.34
N CYS A 545 -44.68 -3.54 -11.19
CA CYS A 545 -45.94 -4.28 -11.07
C CYS A 545 -46.23 -5.13 -12.32
N ARG A 546 -46.02 -4.61 -13.54
CA ARG A 546 -46.22 -5.36 -14.79
C ARG A 546 -45.28 -6.56 -14.90
N ASP A 547 -44.02 -6.41 -14.48
CA ASP A 547 -43.04 -7.49 -14.47
C ASP A 547 -43.40 -8.56 -13.42
N ILE A 548 -43.92 -8.17 -12.25
CA ILE A 548 -44.45 -9.10 -11.23
C ILE A 548 -45.67 -9.85 -11.78
N GLU A 549 -46.62 -9.13 -12.37
CA GLU A 549 -47.88 -9.64 -12.91
C GLU A 549 -47.65 -10.66 -14.03
N SER A 550 -46.76 -10.34 -14.97
CA SER A 550 -46.47 -11.19 -16.14
C SER A 550 -45.46 -12.29 -15.88
N GLY A 551 -44.65 -12.18 -14.80
CA GLY A 551 -43.51 -13.06 -14.58
C GLY A 551 -42.37 -12.83 -15.58
N SER A 552 -42.32 -11.68 -16.24
CA SER A 552 -41.24 -11.29 -17.16
C SER A 552 -40.36 -10.20 -16.55
N ILE A 553 -39.17 -9.97 -17.14
CA ILE A 553 -38.27 -8.87 -16.75
C ILE A 553 -38.07 -7.99 -17.98
N SER A 554 -38.77 -6.87 -18.03
CA SER A 554 -38.72 -5.95 -19.17
C SER A 554 -37.38 -5.21 -19.31
N SER A 555 -36.60 -5.13 -18.22
CA SER A 555 -35.30 -4.45 -18.18
C SER A 555 -34.11 -5.25 -18.77
N ILE A 556 -34.32 -6.47 -19.24
CA ILE A 556 -33.27 -7.34 -19.80
C ILE A 556 -33.61 -7.65 -21.27
N SER A 557 -32.75 -7.27 -22.22
CA SER A 557 -32.92 -7.65 -23.62
C SER A 557 -32.68 -9.16 -23.80
N GLU A 558 -33.66 -9.87 -24.38
CA GLU A 558 -33.76 -11.34 -24.48
C GLU A 558 -32.60 -12.10 -25.18
N SER A 559 -31.60 -11.44 -25.76
CA SER A 559 -30.56 -12.15 -26.54
C SER A 559 -29.22 -12.28 -25.80
N GLY A 560 -29.04 -13.43 -25.13
CA GLY A 560 -27.71 -14.00 -24.86
C GLY A 560 -27.17 -13.88 -23.43
N ASN A 561 -27.87 -13.23 -22.49
CA ASN A 561 -27.30 -12.98 -21.16
C ASN A 561 -27.43 -14.20 -20.22
N GLN A 562 -26.31 -14.71 -19.73
CA GLN A 562 -26.20 -15.86 -18.81
C GLN A 562 -26.98 -15.65 -17.49
N ILE A 563 -27.23 -14.38 -17.12
CA ILE A 563 -28.03 -13.99 -15.95
C ILE A 563 -29.53 -14.30 -16.13
N TYR A 564 -30.11 -14.17 -17.33
CA TYR A 564 -31.53 -14.46 -17.54
C TYR A 564 -31.87 -15.91 -17.14
N LYS A 565 -31.00 -16.85 -17.53
CA LYS A 565 -31.10 -18.27 -17.14
C LYS A 565 -30.98 -18.50 -15.63
N GLN A 566 -30.22 -17.67 -14.91
CA GLN A 566 -30.13 -17.73 -13.45
C GLN A 566 -31.39 -17.18 -12.77
N LEU A 567 -32.12 -16.31 -13.45
CA LEU A 567 -33.34 -15.66 -12.94
C LEU A 567 -34.64 -16.38 -13.32
N GLU A 568 -34.62 -17.31 -14.29
CA GLU A 568 -35.78 -18.15 -14.65
C GLU A 568 -36.43 -18.84 -13.44
N GLY A 569 -35.64 -19.24 -12.43
CA GLY A 569 -36.16 -19.86 -11.21
C GLY A 569 -36.85 -18.91 -10.21
N TYR A 570 -36.73 -17.59 -10.41
CA TYR A 570 -37.28 -16.56 -9.52
C TYR A 570 -38.44 -15.78 -10.14
N ASN A 571 -38.61 -15.88 -11.47
CA ASN A 571 -39.62 -15.15 -12.23
C ASN A 571 -40.86 -16.02 -12.45
N TYR A 572 -41.89 -15.77 -11.66
CA TYR A 572 -43.20 -16.38 -11.83
C TYR A 572 -44.29 -15.29 -11.85
N PRO A 573 -45.37 -15.46 -12.64
CA PRO A 573 -46.50 -14.54 -12.61
C PRO A 573 -47.14 -14.47 -11.22
N ASP A 574 -47.30 -13.26 -10.67
CA ASP A 574 -47.95 -13.01 -9.39
C ASP A 574 -48.86 -11.76 -9.47
N PRO A 575 -50.01 -11.86 -10.18
CA PRO A 575 -50.91 -10.72 -10.39
C PRO A 575 -51.50 -10.18 -9.09
N GLU A 576 -51.76 -11.04 -8.10
CA GLU A 576 -52.28 -10.62 -6.78
C GLU A 576 -51.28 -9.70 -6.08
N ARG A 577 -50.00 -10.09 -6.05
CA ARG A 577 -48.96 -9.24 -5.45
C ARG A 577 -48.78 -7.93 -6.20
N ALA A 578 -48.83 -7.96 -7.53
CA ALA A 578 -48.75 -6.76 -8.36
C ALA A 578 -49.89 -5.77 -8.02
N ASP A 579 -51.12 -6.25 -7.90
CA ASP A 579 -52.28 -5.42 -7.55
C ASP A 579 -52.21 -4.87 -6.12
N GLU A 580 -51.73 -5.65 -5.16
CA GLU A 580 -51.46 -5.17 -3.79
C GLU A 580 -50.53 -3.95 -3.81
N ILE A 581 -49.40 -4.06 -4.51
CA ILE A 581 -48.39 -2.99 -4.59
C ILE A 581 -48.97 -1.78 -5.34
N ARG A 582 -49.63 -2.00 -6.47
CA ARG A 582 -50.25 -0.96 -7.29
C ARG A 582 -51.29 -0.17 -6.50
N LYS A 583 -52.07 -0.83 -5.64
CA LYS A 583 -53.01 -0.17 -4.74
C LYS A 583 -52.30 0.74 -3.74
N VAL A 584 -51.24 0.25 -3.09
CA VAL A 584 -50.44 1.06 -2.15
C VAL A 584 -49.82 2.29 -2.84
N LEU A 585 -49.30 2.14 -4.05
CA LEU A 585 -48.73 3.24 -4.84
C LEU A 585 -49.78 4.30 -5.19
N LYS A 586 -51.02 3.88 -5.52
CA LYS A 586 -52.15 4.78 -5.84
C LYS A 586 -52.73 5.49 -4.62
N GLU A 587 -52.74 4.85 -3.46
CA GLU A 587 -53.23 5.45 -2.20
C GLU A 587 -52.39 6.66 -1.76
N GLY A 588 -51.14 6.78 -2.24
CA GLY A 588 -50.34 8.00 -2.15
C GLY A 588 -49.82 8.36 -0.75
N ASN A 589 -50.03 7.48 0.25
CA ASN A 589 -49.52 7.70 1.60
C ASN A 589 -48.02 7.40 1.68
N LYS A 590 -47.21 8.41 1.31
CA LYS A 590 -45.74 8.33 1.31
C LYS A 590 -45.17 7.92 2.67
N GLU A 591 -45.81 8.28 3.78
CA GLU A 591 -45.28 8.03 5.12
C GLU A 591 -45.29 6.56 5.56
N LYS A 592 -46.13 5.74 4.92
CA LYS A 592 -46.30 4.33 5.29
C LYS A 592 -46.03 3.37 4.14
N ILE A 593 -45.55 3.88 3.00
CA ILE A 593 -45.36 3.10 1.76
C ILE A 593 -44.56 1.81 2.01
N LEU A 594 -43.44 1.90 2.74
CA LEU A 594 -42.59 0.75 3.06
C LEU A 594 -43.32 -0.29 3.91
N ARG A 595 -44.07 0.14 4.94
CA ARG A 595 -44.79 -0.76 5.84
C ARG A 595 -46.02 -1.39 5.18
N CYS A 596 -46.67 -0.67 4.27
CA CYS A 596 -47.79 -1.19 3.48
C CYS A 596 -47.33 -2.26 2.49
N ILE A 597 -46.17 -2.08 1.85
CA ILE A 597 -45.59 -3.07 0.95
C ILE A 597 -45.04 -4.28 1.72
N TRP A 598 -44.34 -4.04 2.83
CA TRP A 598 -43.72 -5.05 3.69
C TRP A 598 -44.24 -4.96 5.14
N PRO A 599 -45.37 -5.62 5.46
CA PRO A 599 -46.02 -5.50 6.78
C PRO A 599 -45.19 -5.94 7.98
N LYS A 600 -44.18 -6.81 7.77
CA LYS A 600 -43.28 -7.31 8.82
C LYS A 600 -42.00 -6.48 8.98
N LEU A 601 -41.80 -5.46 8.14
CA LEU A 601 -40.62 -4.60 8.19
C LEU A 601 -40.61 -3.81 9.49
N ARG A 602 -39.56 -4.01 10.30
CA ARG A 602 -39.45 -3.40 11.63
C ARG A 602 -38.26 -2.46 11.80
N ARG A 603 -37.23 -2.61 10.95
CA ARG A 603 -36.02 -1.78 11.03
C ARG A 603 -35.36 -1.57 9.68
N ILE A 604 -34.72 -0.42 9.54
CA ILE A 604 -33.77 -0.08 8.48
C ILE A 604 -32.40 0.10 9.14
N ILE A 605 -31.37 -0.54 8.62
CA ILE A 605 -29.97 -0.33 9.01
C ILE A 605 -29.29 0.42 7.87
N ALA A 606 -28.71 1.59 8.15
CA ALA A 606 -27.95 2.33 7.16
C ALA A 606 -26.95 3.29 7.82
N ARG A 607 -25.83 3.58 7.13
CA ARG A 607 -24.96 4.70 7.52
C ARG A 607 -25.73 6.01 7.38
N SER A 608 -25.61 6.85 8.41
CA SER A 608 -26.35 8.08 8.60
C SER A 608 -25.54 8.97 9.53
N GLY A 609 -25.71 10.30 9.47
CA GLY A 609 -24.79 11.25 10.10
C GLY A 609 -23.79 11.82 9.10
N GLY A 610 -22.99 12.80 9.53
CA GLY A 610 -22.07 13.53 8.66
C GLY A 610 -22.76 14.05 7.38
N ASN A 611 -22.15 13.77 6.23
CA ASN A 611 -22.65 14.20 4.91
C ASN A 611 -24.00 13.58 4.52
N TYR A 612 -24.53 12.62 5.29
CA TYR A 612 -25.82 11.99 5.00
C TYR A 612 -27.00 12.61 5.76
N HIS A 613 -26.76 13.63 6.59
CA HIS A 613 -27.76 14.20 7.50
C HIS A 613 -29.02 14.70 6.76
N ILE A 614 -28.86 15.39 5.63
CA ILE A 614 -29.97 15.89 4.81
C ILE A 614 -30.88 14.76 4.29
N TYR A 615 -30.28 13.65 3.87
CA TYR A 615 -31.02 12.47 3.39
C TYR A 615 -31.67 11.74 4.56
N THR A 616 -31.00 11.60 5.70
CA THR A 616 -31.61 11.04 6.91
C THR A 616 -32.88 11.79 7.30
N ARG A 617 -32.88 13.14 7.25
CA ARG A 617 -34.07 13.96 7.51
C ARG A 617 -35.21 13.62 6.55
N LYS A 618 -34.92 13.47 5.26
CA LYS A 618 -35.93 13.10 4.25
C LYS A 618 -36.45 11.68 4.44
N LEU A 619 -35.57 10.72 4.73
CA LEU A 619 -35.92 9.32 4.95
C LEU A 619 -36.92 9.17 6.10
N ARG A 620 -36.80 9.98 7.16
CA ARG A 620 -37.74 9.97 8.29
C ARG A 620 -39.20 10.19 7.87
N LYS A 621 -39.45 10.89 6.76
CA LYS A 621 -40.80 11.08 6.19
C LYS A 621 -41.42 9.75 5.71
N TYR A 622 -40.65 8.69 5.53
CA TYR A 622 -41.10 7.38 5.02
C TYR A 622 -41.07 6.26 6.07
N LEU A 623 -40.55 6.53 7.27
CA LEU A 623 -40.32 5.50 8.29
C LEU A 623 -41.60 5.08 9.03
N GLY A 624 -42.50 6.03 9.33
CA GLY A 624 -43.62 5.77 10.24
C GLY A 624 -43.13 5.25 11.60
N ASP A 625 -43.49 4.00 11.94
CA ASP A 625 -43.06 3.30 13.17
C ASP A 625 -41.80 2.43 12.98
N ILE A 626 -41.22 2.39 11.78
CA ILE A 626 -40.03 1.59 11.46
C ILE A 626 -38.80 2.21 12.14
N GLN A 627 -38.04 1.39 12.88
CA GLN A 627 -36.83 1.86 13.55
C GLN A 627 -35.70 2.08 12.54
N LEU A 628 -35.19 3.32 12.43
CA LEU A 628 -33.90 3.56 11.79
C LEU A 628 -32.79 3.26 12.80
N LYS A 629 -31.93 2.31 12.44
CA LYS A 629 -30.69 2.01 13.17
C LYS A 629 -29.51 2.47 12.32
N PHE A 630 -28.58 3.12 12.99
CA PHE A 630 -27.30 3.45 12.40
C PHE A 630 -26.44 2.19 12.45
N ASP A 631 -25.75 1.91 11.35
CA ASP A 631 -24.79 0.82 11.30
C ASP A 631 -23.57 1.16 12.18
N ASP A 632 -22.70 0.16 12.42
CA ASP A 632 -21.41 0.44 13.04
C ASP A 632 -20.61 1.47 12.22
N PHE A 633 -19.67 2.16 12.88
CA PHE A 633 -18.87 3.21 12.25
C PHE A 633 -17.80 2.60 11.34
N LEU A 634 -18.26 2.17 10.16
CA LEU A 634 -17.46 1.60 9.10
C LEU A 634 -16.74 2.71 8.34
N THR A 635 -15.42 2.66 8.36
CA THR A 635 -14.55 3.55 7.60
C THR A 635 -13.77 2.74 6.58
N PRO A 636 -13.15 3.41 5.59
CA PRO A 636 -12.19 2.76 4.72
C PRO A 636 -11.03 2.07 5.48
N PHE A 637 -10.72 2.50 6.71
CA PHE A 637 -9.68 1.93 7.57
C PHE A 637 -10.17 0.75 8.44
N GLY A 638 -11.43 0.35 8.31
CA GLY A 638 -12.11 -0.65 9.13
C GLY A 638 -13.21 -0.06 10.00
N ILE A 639 -13.83 -0.93 10.83
CA ILE A 639 -14.81 -0.50 11.84
C ILE A 639 -14.03 -0.01 13.06
N ILE A 640 -14.17 1.28 13.40
CA ILE A 640 -13.44 1.90 14.52
C ILE A 640 -14.34 2.25 15.70
N ALA A 641 -15.66 2.17 15.54
CA ALA A 641 -16.63 2.43 16.60
C ALA A 641 -17.94 1.66 16.36
N THR A 642 -18.70 1.46 17.44
CA THR A 642 -19.99 0.76 17.42
C THR A 642 -21.12 1.70 17.85
N GLN A 643 -22.35 1.44 17.42
CA GLN A 643 -23.47 2.32 17.75
C GLN A 643 -23.79 2.32 19.26
N ALA A 644 -23.89 3.50 19.88
CA ALA A 644 -24.07 3.65 21.33
C ALA A 644 -25.53 3.74 21.81
N GLY A 645 -26.50 3.57 20.91
CA GLY A 645 -27.94 3.49 21.23
C GLY A 645 -28.74 4.78 21.00
N GLU A 646 -28.08 5.92 20.83
CA GLU A 646 -28.68 7.21 20.43
C GLU A 646 -28.33 7.54 18.98
N ASP A 647 -29.22 8.26 18.28
CA ASP A 647 -29.02 8.65 16.88
C ASP A 647 -27.70 9.42 16.71
N ASN A 648 -26.86 9.01 15.74
CA ASN A 648 -25.54 9.60 15.45
C ASN A 648 -24.48 9.52 16.58
N VAL A 649 -24.71 8.73 17.65
CA VAL A 649 -23.74 8.56 18.74
C VAL A 649 -23.03 7.21 18.64
N PHE A 650 -21.71 7.25 18.52
CA PHE A 650 -20.84 6.08 18.38
C PHE A 650 -19.90 5.93 19.57
N ARG A 651 -19.68 4.70 20.02
CA ARG A 651 -18.68 4.34 21.04
C ARG A 651 -17.42 3.84 20.34
N LEU A 652 -16.31 4.56 20.54
CA LEU A 652 -15.01 4.23 19.97
C LEU A 652 -14.51 2.86 20.46
N ASP A 653 -14.00 2.05 19.55
CA ASP A 653 -13.43 0.73 19.84
C ASP A 653 -11.92 0.84 20.05
N TYR A 654 -11.51 0.69 21.30
CA TYR A 654 -10.10 0.80 21.72
C TYR A 654 -9.24 -0.41 21.33
N GLU A 655 -9.83 -1.52 20.90
CA GLU A 655 -9.08 -2.72 20.49
C GLU A 655 -8.67 -2.64 19.01
N GLU A 656 -9.37 -1.82 18.23
CA GLU A 656 -9.18 -1.69 16.78
C GLU A 656 -8.02 -0.76 16.39
N GLY A 657 -7.64 0.17 17.28
CA GLY A 657 -6.59 1.14 16.99
C GLY A 657 -6.14 1.99 18.18
N PHE A 658 -5.04 2.69 17.97
CA PHE A 658 -4.59 3.82 18.76
C PHE A 658 -5.02 5.12 18.07
N TYR A 659 -5.68 6.00 18.82
CA TYR A 659 -6.32 7.20 18.29
C TYR A 659 -5.73 8.47 18.92
N GLU A 660 -5.46 9.46 18.10
CA GLU A 660 -5.15 10.84 18.50
C GLU A 660 -6.13 11.82 17.83
N PHE A 661 -6.20 13.06 18.32
CA PHE A 661 -7.27 14.00 17.98
C PHE A 661 -6.71 15.41 17.71
N ILE A 662 -6.74 15.88 16.47
CA ILE A 662 -6.27 17.23 16.12
C ILE A 662 -7.43 18.22 16.28
N PRO A 663 -7.32 19.28 17.12
CA PRO A 663 -8.37 20.28 17.26
C PRO A 663 -8.59 21.08 15.97
N VAL A 664 -9.85 21.23 15.57
CA VAL A 664 -10.25 21.82 14.28
C VAL A 664 -10.37 23.35 14.32
N ASP A 665 -10.64 23.89 15.50
CA ASP A 665 -10.83 25.32 15.78
C ASP A 665 -9.51 26.11 15.86
N GLU A 666 -8.36 25.44 15.93
CA GLU A 666 -7.03 26.05 15.96
C GLU A 666 -6.38 26.03 14.57
N VAL A 667 -6.51 27.13 13.84
CA VAL A 667 -5.92 27.29 12.50
C VAL A 667 -4.43 26.99 12.51
N GLY A 668 -4.02 25.97 11.75
CA GLY A 668 -2.62 25.55 11.62
C GLY A 668 -2.12 24.64 12.76
N SER A 669 -2.97 24.27 13.72
CA SER A 669 -2.63 23.29 14.74
C SER A 669 -2.51 21.91 14.10
N THR A 670 -1.32 21.33 14.17
CA THR A 670 -1.04 19.96 13.75
C THR A 670 -0.67 19.08 14.93
N VAL A 671 -0.94 19.54 16.16
CA VAL A 671 -0.57 18.81 17.38
C VAL A 671 -1.75 17.92 17.77
N PRO A 672 -1.64 16.59 17.59
CA PRO A 672 -2.73 15.69 17.96
C PRO A 672 -2.77 15.57 19.49
N LEU A 673 -3.96 15.56 20.06
CA LEU A 673 -4.21 15.33 21.48
C LEU A 673 -4.50 13.84 21.73
N LEU A 674 -4.18 13.37 22.93
CA LEU A 674 -4.65 12.08 23.42
C LEU A 674 -6.11 12.19 23.87
N LEU A 675 -6.78 11.06 23.95
CA LEU A 675 -8.17 10.98 24.42
C LEU A 675 -8.40 11.67 25.76
N SER A 676 -7.47 11.53 26.71
CA SER A 676 -7.54 12.17 28.03
C SER A 676 -7.44 13.70 28.00
N GLU A 677 -6.96 14.27 26.89
CA GLU A 677 -6.78 15.70 26.68
C GLU A 677 -7.93 16.31 25.88
N THR A 678 -8.84 15.47 25.36
CA THR A 678 -10.05 15.93 24.66
C THR A 678 -11.11 16.40 25.64
N VAL A 679 -11.96 17.32 25.17
CA VAL A 679 -13.13 17.80 25.90
C VAL A 679 -14.39 17.58 25.07
N THR A 680 -15.54 17.47 25.73
CA THR A 680 -16.81 17.32 25.03
C THR A 680 -17.16 18.57 24.24
N ASP A 681 -17.99 18.40 23.21
CA ASP A 681 -18.55 19.47 22.38
C ASP A 681 -17.50 20.30 21.61
N ARG A 682 -16.26 19.81 21.55
CA ARG A 682 -15.18 20.33 20.70
C ARG A 682 -14.93 19.38 19.54
N MET A 683 -14.71 19.94 18.35
CA MET A 683 -14.48 19.13 17.14
C MET A 683 -13.01 18.79 16.95
N TYR A 684 -12.76 17.54 16.56
CA TYR A 684 -11.43 17.02 16.28
C TYR A 684 -11.38 16.25 14.96
N GLU A 685 -10.26 16.34 14.26
CA GLU A 685 -9.89 15.39 13.21
C GLU A 685 -9.24 14.15 13.87
N LEU A 686 -9.70 12.97 13.48
CA LEU A 686 -9.16 11.70 13.98
C LEU A 686 -7.83 11.36 13.30
N VAL A 687 -6.85 10.97 14.11
CA VAL A 687 -5.56 10.41 13.69
C VAL A 687 -5.50 8.95 14.13
N LEU A 688 -5.15 8.05 13.20
CA LEU A 688 -5.21 6.60 13.42
C LEU A 688 -3.84 5.93 13.33
N THR A 689 -3.57 5.04 14.28
CA THR A 689 -2.56 3.98 14.19
C THR A 689 -3.20 2.61 14.43
N ASN A 690 -2.94 1.63 13.58
CA ASN A 690 -3.50 0.27 13.75
C ASN A 690 -2.52 -0.84 13.32
N CYS A 691 -2.94 -2.09 13.50
CA CYS A 691 -2.09 -3.25 13.21
C CYS A 691 -1.95 -3.60 11.72
N TYR A 692 -2.66 -2.89 10.84
CA TYR A 692 -2.64 -3.10 9.38
C TYR A 692 -1.62 -2.21 8.67
N GLY A 693 -0.78 -1.51 9.43
CA GLY A 693 0.30 -0.68 8.90
C GLY A 693 -0.09 0.76 8.62
N ILE A 694 -1.22 1.22 9.19
CA ILE A 694 -1.58 2.64 9.24
C ILE A 694 -0.93 3.23 10.50
N TYR A 695 -0.14 4.30 10.35
CA TYR A 695 0.63 4.90 11.43
C TYR A 695 0.47 6.42 11.44
N ARG A 696 -0.13 6.95 12.53
CA ARG A 696 -0.42 8.37 12.74
C ARG A 696 -1.00 9.05 11.51
N MET A 697 -1.92 8.36 10.84
CA MET A 697 -2.56 8.82 9.62
C MET A 697 -3.64 9.84 9.96
N ARG A 698 -3.58 11.00 9.32
CA ARG A 698 -4.68 11.97 9.31
C ARG A 698 -5.82 11.43 8.46
N THR A 699 -6.90 11.00 9.12
CA THR A 699 -7.97 10.27 8.44
C THR A 699 -8.91 11.18 7.64
N GLY A 700 -8.94 12.48 7.93
CA GLY A 700 -9.98 13.38 7.43
C GLY A 700 -11.38 13.10 8.01
N ILE A 701 -11.50 12.24 9.01
CA ILE A 701 -12.74 11.98 9.74
C ILE A 701 -12.84 12.99 10.88
N TYR A 702 -13.96 13.71 10.95
CA TYR A 702 -14.21 14.70 11.99
C TYR A 702 -15.24 14.17 12.98
N LEU A 703 -14.98 14.39 14.27
CA LEU A 703 -15.84 13.95 15.35
C LEU A 703 -15.91 14.97 16.48
N SER A 704 -16.99 14.92 17.25
CA SER A 704 -17.17 15.71 18.46
C SER A 704 -17.50 14.78 19.63
N PRO A 705 -16.64 14.66 20.65
CA PRO A 705 -16.92 13.84 21.82
C PRO A 705 -18.17 14.37 22.54
N CYS A 706 -19.09 13.47 22.91
CA CYS A 706 -20.27 13.79 23.70
C CYS A 706 -20.21 13.18 25.10
N LYS A 707 -19.42 12.11 25.29
CA LYS A 707 -19.19 11.50 26.59
C LYS A 707 -17.76 10.98 26.68
N ILE A 708 -17.02 11.46 27.69
CA ILE A 708 -15.65 11.02 27.95
C ILE A 708 -15.58 10.52 29.39
N THR A 709 -15.26 9.25 29.55
CA THR A 709 -14.98 8.61 30.84
C THR A 709 -13.73 7.74 30.73
N LYS A 710 -13.28 7.17 31.85
CA LYS A 710 -12.14 6.24 31.85
C LYS A 710 -12.42 4.96 31.03
N GLU A 711 -13.69 4.59 30.87
CA GLU A 711 -14.12 3.31 30.28
C GLU A 711 -14.81 3.48 28.92
N GLU A 712 -15.33 4.68 28.63
CA GLU A 712 -16.12 4.96 27.44
C GLU A 712 -15.73 6.31 26.83
N PHE A 713 -15.60 6.31 25.50
CA PHE A 713 -15.54 7.51 24.68
C PHE A 713 -16.63 7.40 23.63
N GLN A 714 -17.61 8.29 23.73
CA GLN A 714 -18.69 8.42 22.77
C GLN A 714 -18.56 9.74 22.03
N PHE A 715 -18.83 9.70 20.73
CA PHE A 715 -18.71 10.85 19.84
C PHE A 715 -19.85 10.89 18.84
N ASN A 716 -20.10 12.09 18.32
CA ASN A 716 -20.91 12.32 17.13
C ASN A 716 -20.00 12.37 15.90
N GLU A 717 -20.39 11.71 14.81
CA GLU A 717 -19.79 11.96 13.49
C GLU A 717 -20.12 13.37 13.04
N CYS A 718 -19.12 14.11 12.58
CA CYS A 718 -19.26 15.49 12.12
C CYS A 718 -18.96 15.63 10.64
N MET A 719 -19.68 16.51 9.96
CA MET A 719 -19.28 16.99 8.63
C MET A 719 -18.01 17.81 8.69
N ARG A 720 -17.28 17.82 7.58
CA ARG A 720 -16.11 18.67 7.42
C ARG A 720 -16.48 20.15 7.57
N PRO A 721 -15.75 20.94 8.37
CA PRO A 721 -16.01 22.37 8.46
C PRO A 721 -15.70 23.13 7.18
N TYR A 722 -16.39 24.25 6.98
CA TYR A 722 -16.12 25.18 5.88
C TYR A 722 -14.91 26.06 6.23
N TYR A 723 -13.95 26.14 5.30
CA TYR A 723 -12.77 26.99 5.43
C TYR A 723 -12.69 27.98 4.26
N GLY A 724 -12.14 29.16 4.51
CA GLY A 724 -11.77 30.13 3.47
C GLY A 724 -10.58 30.97 3.91
N ASP A 725 -9.64 31.20 2.99
CA ASP A 725 -8.35 31.84 3.28
C ASP A 725 -7.65 31.26 4.53
N ASN A 726 -7.61 29.92 4.63
CA ASN A 726 -7.06 29.17 5.78
C ASN A 726 -7.73 29.47 7.13
N ARG A 727 -8.98 29.93 7.15
CA ARG A 727 -9.73 30.20 8.39
C ARG A 727 -11.02 29.42 8.43
N LEU A 728 -11.39 28.96 9.62
CA LEU A 728 -12.69 28.34 9.85
C LEU A 728 -13.80 29.38 9.61
N ILE A 729 -14.67 29.11 8.65
CA ILE A 729 -15.85 29.92 8.34
C ILE A 729 -17.00 29.47 9.25
N CYS A 730 -17.35 28.19 9.24
CA CYS A 730 -18.39 27.63 10.10
C CYS A 730 -18.35 26.10 10.11
N ASN A 731 -18.93 25.51 11.16
CA ASN A 731 -19.24 24.09 11.21
C ASN A 731 -20.32 23.76 10.16
N ALA A 732 -20.14 22.66 9.41
CA ALA A 732 -21.02 22.34 8.30
C ALA A 732 -22.44 21.91 8.70
N GLU A 733 -22.62 21.26 9.85
CA GLU A 733 -23.96 20.91 10.35
C GLU A 733 -24.72 22.15 10.82
N THR A 734 -23.99 23.09 11.44
CA THR A 734 -24.55 24.39 11.82
C THR A 734 -24.96 25.17 10.58
N PHE A 735 -24.14 25.16 9.54
CA PHE A 735 -24.45 25.77 8.26
C PHE A 735 -25.66 25.11 7.59
N GLU A 736 -25.72 23.78 7.51
CA GLU A 736 -26.87 23.06 6.93
C GLU A 736 -28.16 23.37 7.67
N LYS A 737 -28.10 23.46 9.01
CA LYS A 737 -29.24 23.84 9.83
C LYS A 737 -29.72 25.25 9.48
N VAL A 738 -28.82 26.22 9.40
CA VAL A 738 -29.15 27.59 9.00
C VAL A 738 -29.71 27.65 7.57
N LEU A 739 -29.11 26.90 6.64
CA LEU A 739 -29.57 26.81 5.25
C LEU A 739 -30.98 26.20 5.18
N THR A 740 -31.24 25.16 5.96
CA THR A 740 -32.55 24.52 6.09
C THR A 740 -33.57 25.47 6.70
N GLU A 741 -33.21 26.25 7.72
CA GLU A 741 -34.12 27.23 8.32
C GLU A 741 -34.47 28.35 7.33
N CYS A 742 -33.54 28.71 6.43
CA CYS A 742 -33.78 29.71 5.39
C CYS A 742 -34.70 29.19 4.27
N ILE A 743 -34.48 27.97 3.78
CA ILE A 743 -35.12 27.44 2.56
C ILE A 743 -36.33 26.53 2.89
N GLY A 744 -36.33 25.91 4.07
CA GLY A 744 -37.35 24.99 4.54
C GLY A 744 -37.34 23.64 3.84
N ASP A 745 -38.51 23.01 3.77
CA ASP A 745 -38.72 21.70 3.14
C ASP A 745 -38.46 21.68 1.63
N ASN A 746 -38.32 22.85 0.98
CA ASN A 746 -38.02 22.92 -0.45
C ASN A 746 -36.55 22.61 -0.75
N LEU A 747 -35.64 22.61 0.23
CA LEU A 747 -34.24 22.27 0.00
C LEU A 747 -34.10 20.77 -0.33
N TYR A 748 -33.71 20.46 -1.57
CA TYR A 748 -33.45 19.10 -2.02
C TYR A 748 -32.03 18.66 -1.63
N ASP A 749 -31.03 19.42 -2.05
CA ASP A 749 -29.61 19.15 -1.83
C ASP A 749 -28.81 20.45 -1.95
N TYR A 750 -27.52 20.45 -1.57
CA TYR A 750 -26.68 21.63 -1.68
C TYR A 750 -25.19 21.30 -1.70
N PHE A 751 -24.39 22.24 -2.21
CA PHE A 751 -22.95 22.25 -1.99
C PHE A 751 -22.42 23.68 -1.92
N CYS A 752 -21.29 23.86 -1.23
CA CYS A 752 -20.66 25.17 -1.06
C CYS A 752 -19.26 25.17 -1.67
N ASN A 753 -18.81 26.33 -2.12
CA ASN A 753 -17.45 26.56 -2.57
C ASN A 753 -16.93 27.90 -2.03
N PHE A 754 -15.69 27.91 -1.52
CA PHE A 754 -15.04 29.17 -1.19
C PHE A 754 -14.36 29.77 -2.42
N ASN A 755 -14.89 30.90 -2.89
CA ASN A 755 -14.33 31.63 -4.01
C ASN A 755 -13.11 32.45 -3.55
N THR A 756 -11.91 31.94 -3.83
CA THR A 756 -10.65 32.57 -3.41
C THR A 756 -10.39 33.92 -4.08
N VAL A 757 -10.93 34.15 -5.29
CA VAL A 757 -10.77 35.40 -6.03
C VAL A 757 -11.68 36.48 -5.46
N GLU A 758 -12.95 36.17 -5.27
CA GLU A 758 -13.93 37.12 -4.76
C GLU A 758 -13.90 37.23 -3.22
N LYS A 759 -13.29 36.24 -2.56
CA LYS A 759 -13.24 36.02 -1.12
C LYS A 759 -14.61 35.82 -0.47
N CYS A 760 -15.54 35.14 -1.14
CA CYS A 760 -16.87 34.85 -0.63
C CYS A 760 -17.20 33.36 -0.64
N LEU A 761 -18.20 32.97 0.13
CA LEU A 761 -18.78 31.62 0.09
C LEU A 761 -19.88 31.57 -0.99
N ASP A 762 -19.64 30.86 -2.10
CA ASP A 762 -20.66 30.51 -3.09
C ASP A 762 -21.42 29.27 -2.59
N VAL A 763 -22.75 29.32 -2.55
CA VAL A 763 -23.65 28.28 -2.06
C VAL A 763 -24.60 27.89 -3.19
N TYR A 764 -24.58 26.63 -3.58
CA TYR A 764 -25.41 26.09 -4.66
C TYR A 764 -26.48 25.20 -4.05
N ILE A 765 -27.74 25.42 -4.42
CA ILE A 765 -28.90 24.73 -3.84
C ILE A 765 -29.75 24.07 -4.92
N GLU A 766 -30.15 22.83 -4.68
CA GLU A 766 -31.18 22.12 -5.43
C GLU A 766 -32.50 22.22 -4.69
N LEU A 767 -33.60 22.37 -5.43
CA LEU A 767 -34.93 22.53 -4.83
C LEU A 767 -35.88 21.38 -5.21
N GLU A 768 -36.77 21.01 -4.29
CA GLU A 768 -37.82 20.00 -4.53
C GLU A 768 -38.79 20.47 -5.61
N LYS A 769 -39.11 21.78 -5.62
CA LYS A 769 -39.86 22.50 -6.63
C LYS A 769 -39.00 23.62 -7.18
N GLU A 770 -38.93 23.73 -8.51
CA GLU A 770 -38.23 24.83 -9.19
C GLU A 770 -38.71 26.19 -8.69
N ASP A 771 -37.74 27.02 -8.28
CA ASP A 771 -37.92 28.40 -7.86
C ASP A 771 -36.62 29.16 -8.20
N THR A 772 -36.59 29.74 -9.40
CA THR A 772 -35.42 30.44 -9.95
C THR A 772 -35.45 31.95 -9.72
N ASP A 773 -36.57 32.49 -9.21
CA ASP A 773 -36.79 33.92 -9.03
C ASP A 773 -36.40 34.43 -7.64
N THR A 774 -36.32 33.53 -6.65
CA THR A 774 -36.01 33.91 -5.25
C THR A 774 -34.50 34.00 -5.00
N ASP A 775 -34.02 35.19 -4.60
CA ASP A 775 -32.65 35.38 -4.11
C ASP A 775 -32.55 35.09 -2.60
N PHE A 776 -31.96 33.95 -2.27
CA PHE A 776 -31.77 33.52 -0.88
C PHE A 776 -30.52 34.12 -0.20
N SER A 777 -29.68 34.87 -0.93
CA SER A 777 -28.37 35.31 -0.45
C SER A 777 -28.46 36.22 0.78
N ALA A 778 -29.31 37.25 0.73
CA ALA A 778 -29.44 38.20 1.83
C ALA A 778 -30.02 37.56 3.11
N ALA A 779 -30.97 36.64 2.96
CA ALA A 779 -31.57 35.91 4.07
C ALA A 779 -30.54 34.97 4.72
N LEU A 780 -29.78 34.23 3.91
CA LEU A 780 -28.74 33.34 4.39
C LEU A 780 -27.61 34.11 5.08
N GLU A 781 -27.11 35.19 4.47
CA GLU A 781 -26.07 36.06 5.06
C GLU A 781 -26.48 36.55 6.45
N SER A 782 -27.73 37.01 6.61
CA SER A 782 -28.24 37.50 7.90
C SER A 782 -28.20 36.43 8.99
N GLN A 783 -28.49 35.17 8.66
CA GLN A 783 -28.47 34.07 9.62
C GLN A 783 -27.03 33.62 9.92
N LEU A 784 -26.16 33.55 8.90
CA LEU A 784 -24.76 33.18 9.06
C LEU A 784 -23.99 34.17 9.96
N LEU A 785 -24.32 35.46 9.94
CA LEU A 785 -23.73 36.45 10.85
C LEU A 785 -24.05 36.19 12.34
N GLY A 786 -25.03 35.34 12.65
CA GLY A 786 -25.30 34.83 14.00
C GLY A 786 -24.30 33.77 14.46
N ILE A 787 -23.53 33.17 13.56
CA ILE A 787 -22.48 32.19 13.85
C ILE A 787 -21.17 32.94 14.15
N SER A 788 -20.58 32.66 15.31
CA SER A 788 -19.42 33.38 15.83
C SER A 788 -18.19 33.29 14.90
N GLU A 789 -17.95 32.10 14.36
CA GLU A 789 -16.87 31.79 13.41
C GLU A 789 -17.05 32.59 12.11
N TYR A 790 -18.27 32.60 11.56
CA TYR A 790 -18.58 33.28 10.31
C TYR A 790 -18.42 34.79 10.46
N LYS A 791 -18.93 35.34 11.57
CA LYS A 791 -18.79 36.76 11.89
C LYS A 791 -17.31 37.18 11.99
N LYS A 792 -16.48 36.40 12.67
CA LYS A 792 -15.03 36.65 12.74
C LYS A 792 -14.39 36.58 11.36
N ALA A 793 -14.77 35.61 10.54
CA ALA A 793 -14.28 35.47 9.17
C ALA A 793 -14.63 36.71 8.32
N ARG A 794 -15.86 37.23 8.45
CA ARG A 794 -16.31 38.48 7.79
C ARG A 794 -15.52 39.71 8.23
N GLU A 795 -15.28 39.88 9.53
CA GLU A 795 -14.41 40.94 10.08
C GLU A 795 -12.97 40.85 9.55
N CYS A 796 -12.53 39.64 9.20
CA CYS A 796 -11.20 39.31 8.72
C CYS A 796 -11.02 39.40 7.19
N GLY A 797 -12.01 39.93 6.47
CA GLY A 797 -11.92 40.24 5.03
C GLY A 797 -12.61 39.24 4.09
N ILE A 798 -13.31 38.23 4.62
CA ILE A 798 -14.25 37.39 3.84
C ILE A 798 -15.47 38.25 3.49
N LYS A 799 -16.00 38.16 2.27
CA LYS A 799 -17.18 38.88 1.75
C LYS A 799 -18.48 38.11 1.95
N GLU A 800 -19.61 38.76 1.70
CA GLU A 800 -20.97 38.20 1.79
C GLU A 800 -21.13 36.93 0.95
N CYS A 801 -21.90 35.97 1.46
CA CYS A 801 -22.20 34.74 0.72
C CYS A 801 -23.09 35.02 -0.51
N LYS A 802 -23.04 34.09 -1.48
CA LYS A 802 -23.85 34.14 -2.69
C LYS A 802 -24.58 32.82 -2.86
N VAL A 803 -25.90 32.86 -3.01
CA VAL A 803 -26.71 31.65 -3.22
C VAL A 803 -27.10 31.53 -4.69
N ARG A 804 -27.03 30.32 -5.24
CA ARG A 804 -27.36 29.99 -6.62
C ARG A 804 -28.25 28.77 -6.66
N VAL A 805 -29.41 28.89 -7.29
CA VAL A 805 -30.29 27.74 -7.56
C VAL A 805 -29.75 26.98 -8.77
N ILE A 806 -29.65 25.66 -8.65
CA ILE A 806 -29.21 24.74 -9.71
C ILE A 806 -30.28 23.69 -9.97
N ASP A 807 -30.20 23.06 -11.15
CA ASP A 807 -31.14 22.03 -11.57
C ASP A 807 -31.13 20.82 -10.60
N LYS A 808 -32.31 20.23 -10.41
CA LYS A 808 -32.47 19.03 -9.58
C LYS A 808 -31.64 17.87 -10.15
N GLU A 809 -31.06 17.04 -9.28
CA GLU A 809 -30.19 15.91 -9.63
C GLU A 809 -28.78 16.32 -10.12
N THR A 810 -28.36 17.59 -9.98
CA THR A 810 -26.99 18.04 -10.31
C THR A 810 -25.93 17.33 -9.46
N ASN A 811 -26.15 17.16 -8.16
CA ASN A 811 -25.27 16.41 -7.26
C ASN A 811 -25.21 14.92 -7.62
N LEU A 812 -26.34 14.35 -8.05
CA LEU A 812 -26.42 12.96 -8.52
C LEU A 812 -25.58 12.77 -9.78
N LEU A 813 -25.72 13.69 -10.74
CA LEU A 813 -24.91 13.70 -11.94
C LEU A 813 -23.43 13.87 -11.63
N TRP A 814 -23.08 14.79 -10.74
CA TRP A 814 -21.71 15.00 -10.31
C TRP A 814 -21.09 13.72 -9.74
N ARG A 815 -21.83 13.03 -8.86
CA ARG A 815 -21.44 11.71 -8.34
C ARG A 815 -21.25 10.71 -9.47
N ASP A 816 -22.15 10.65 -10.46
CA ASP A 816 -22.05 9.74 -11.59
C ASP A 816 -20.85 10.05 -12.50
N ILE A 817 -20.52 11.33 -12.69
CA ILE A 817 -19.30 11.76 -13.41
C ILE A 817 -18.05 11.26 -12.66
N ARG A 818 -17.99 11.44 -11.34
CA ARG A 818 -16.87 10.92 -10.51
C ARG A 818 -16.80 9.40 -10.60
N ARG A 819 -17.95 8.73 -10.55
CA ARG A 819 -18.08 7.28 -10.73
C ARG A 819 -17.46 6.83 -12.05
N MET A 820 -17.74 7.53 -13.16
CA MET A 820 -17.16 7.23 -14.47
C MET A 820 -15.66 7.55 -14.52
N LYS A 821 -15.25 8.74 -14.05
CA LYS A 821 -13.85 9.21 -14.05
C LYS A 821 -12.92 8.30 -13.25
N TYR A 822 -13.37 7.79 -12.11
CA TYR A 822 -12.53 7.02 -11.19
C TYR A 822 -12.73 5.52 -11.23
N SER A 823 -13.67 5.04 -12.04
CA SER A 823 -13.99 3.61 -12.08
C SER A 823 -14.28 2.99 -10.69
N ALA A 824 -14.84 3.76 -9.75
CA ALA A 824 -15.24 3.30 -8.41
C ALA A 824 -16.77 3.18 -8.25
N PRO A 825 -17.32 2.24 -7.45
CA PRO A 825 -18.77 2.16 -7.23
C PRO A 825 -19.30 3.39 -6.47
N ALA A 826 -20.61 3.63 -6.51
CA ALA A 826 -21.16 4.88 -6.00
C ALA A 826 -21.10 5.01 -4.47
N ASP A 827 -21.09 3.88 -3.77
CA ASP A 827 -20.92 3.82 -2.31
C ASP A 827 -19.53 4.25 -1.83
N CYS A 828 -18.54 4.36 -2.74
CA CYS A 828 -17.23 4.97 -2.46
C CYS A 828 -17.25 6.51 -2.44
N PHE A 829 -18.35 7.15 -2.84
CA PHE A 829 -18.46 8.60 -2.88
C PHE A 829 -19.47 9.09 -1.85
N GLU A 830 -18.99 9.89 -0.91
CA GLU A 830 -19.89 10.64 -0.05
C GLU A 830 -20.51 11.82 -0.83
N PRO A 831 -21.74 12.23 -0.47
CA PRO A 831 -22.34 13.47 -0.91
C PRO A 831 -21.38 14.64 -0.68
N ILE A 832 -21.21 15.50 -1.69
CA ILE A 832 -20.28 16.62 -1.60
C ILE A 832 -21.05 17.86 -1.21
N HIS A 833 -20.91 18.28 0.05
CA HIS A 833 -21.44 19.57 0.50
C HIS A 833 -20.38 20.68 0.48
N ASN A 834 -19.12 20.34 0.22
CA ASN A 834 -17.98 21.27 0.23
C ASN A 834 -17.00 21.00 -0.93
N ILE A 835 -16.86 21.97 -1.84
CA ILE A 835 -15.95 21.96 -2.99
C ILE A 835 -14.88 23.04 -2.76
N ASN A 836 -13.60 22.66 -2.75
CA ASN A 836 -12.49 23.61 -2.60
C ASN A 836 -11.59 23.72 -3.83
N ASN A 837 -11.86 22.97 -4.91
CA ASN A 837 -11.02 22.97 -6.11
C ASN A 837 -11.70 23.67 -7.29
N MET A 838 -11.04 24.72 -7.81
CA MET A 838 -11.46 25.49 -8.99
C MET A 838 -11.46 24.68 -10.28
N ASP A 839 -10.89 23.48 -10.34
CA ASP A 839 -10.95 22.59 -11.52
C ASP A 839 -12.27 21.79 -11.61
N GLN A 840 -13.01 21.68 -10.50
CA GLN A 840 -14.27 20.92 -10.45
C GLN A 840 -15.47 21.77 -10.92
N ILE A 841 -15.40 23.09 -10.75
CA ILE A 841 -16.45 24.05 -11.10
C ILE A 841 -16.61 24.27 -12.62
N PRO A 842 -15.53 24.38 -13.43
CA PRO A 842 -15.61 24.53 -14.89
C PRO A 842 -16.26 23.34 -15.57
N ILE A 843 -16.08 22.11 -15.09
CA ILE A 843 -16.73 20.91 -15.66
C ILE A 843 -18.26 20.99 -15.50
N LEU A 844 -18.72 21.39 -14.31
CA LEU A 844 -20.14 21.64 -14.02
C LEU A 844 -20.70 22.78 -14.89
N LYS A 845 -19.95 23.89 -14.97
CA LYS A 845 -20.36 25.07 -15.72
C LYS A 845 -20.38 24.83 -17.23
N GLN A 846 -19.37 24.16 -17.77
CA GLN A 846 -19.23 23.83 -19.19
C GLN A 846 -20.28 22.79 -19.64
N TRP A 847 -20.68 21.86 -18.76
CA TRP A 847 -21.76 20.91 -19.04
C TRP A 847 -23.15 21.58 -19.01
N GLN A 848 -23.40 22.47 -18.05
CA GLN A 848 -24.60 23.31 -18.01
C GLN A 848 -24.69 24.23 -19.24
N ASP A 849 -23.58 24.87 -19.62
CA ASP A 849 -23.48 25.71 -20.82
C ASP A 849 -23.71 24.91 -22.13
N ASN A 850 -23.45 23.60 -22.11
CA ASN A 850 -23.68 22.67 -23.23
C ASN A 850 -25.04 21.96 -23.19
N GLY A 851 -25.99 22.41 -22.36
CA GLY A 851 -27.36 21.88 -22.34
C GLY A 851 -27.47 20.41 -21.96
N GLY A 852 -26.53 19.92 -21.14
CA GLY A 852 -26.59 18.57 -20.61
C GLY A 852 -25.80 17.50 -21.38
N ALA A 853 -25.04 17.88 -22.41
CA ALA A 853 -24.24 16.94 -23.19
C ALA A 853 -22.73 17.08 -22.91
N PHE A 854 -22.08 15.99 -22.50
CA PHE A 854 -20.65 15.83 -22.78
C PHE A 854 -20.52 15.42 -24.24
N GLY A 855 -19.85 16.23 -25.06
CA GLY A 855 -19.44 15.81 -26.39
C GLY A 855 -18.58 14.56 -26.24
N ILE A 856 -19.15 13.39 -26.58
CA ILE A 856 -18.40 12.15 -26.75
C ILE A 856 -17.58 12.31 -28.03
N SER A 857 -16.50 13.06 -27.95
CA SER A 857 -15.45 13.05 -28.95
C SER A 857 -14.13 13.32 -28.26
N ASP A 858 -13.30 12.29 -28.24
CA ASP A 858 -11.86 12.33 -28.03
C ASP A 858 -11.36 12.65 -26.61
N GLN A 859 -11.45 11.66 -25.72
CA GLN A 859 -10.26 11.23 -24.96
C GLN A 859 -10.43 9.77 -24.52
N LYS A 860 -9.54 8.93 -25.07
CA LYS A 860 -9.39 7.50 -24.80
C LYS A 860 -8.84 7.25 -23.41
#